data_AF-A0A357BLK2-F1
#
_entry.id   AF-A0A357BLK2-F1
#
_cell.length_a   1.000
_cell.length_b   1.000
_cell.length_c   1.000
_cell.angle_alpha   90.00
_cell.angle_beta   90.00
_cell.angle_gamma   90.00
#
_symmetry.space_group_name_H-M   'P 1'
#
loop_
_entity.id
_entity.type
_entity.pdbx_description
1 polymer ?
#
loop_
_entity_poly.entity_id
_entity_poly.type
_entity_poly.pdbx_seq_one_letter_code
_entity_poly.pdbx_strand_id
1 'polypeptide(L)'
;MKNRLLRALGTAMMLFFLLIGYPNKLAYTQSPDLEAQYAFDEGTGTTAKDSSGNNRNGAITKATWTTGKIGGALNFNGTNNYVSVQPLNYDEISVSAWFYRNSVDTAAPDTIFGGWSWSKKEGYGLYFNQYGGSRNTIQFILHTQTSARVKTQKYVTKDLIASTGKWYHVAGTYDKTTGKQRLYVNGQHVATQTHPAGNTIVPYTERSDMAIGALTSNYGHMDGKIDEVRAYKRALSAEEVLSLFNNATTQDTTPPTVSATSPASNATGVAGDSVITTTFSETMDASSITTATFLVSDGSGNIGGVVSYSGTTATFTPSGNLPDSTTYTATIAMGGRDAAGNGMTADYIWSFTTGAAPDATLQSYYTLNEGTGTIATDSSGNNKNGTITKATWTRGKFGGALSFNGISGTSNFVSIPTLNYDEISVSAWFYRYSVDTTAPDTIFGGWSWGNLQGYGLYFNQYSGSRDTIRFIVTTKTSGGIKTQKNAAKDLIASTGKWYHVAGTYDKTTGKQKLYVDGLLVNTQTHPTGNIIVPYTGASYMAIGALTSNYGHMDGNVDEVLVYNRALSAEDVLALRFYNSTTPDTTPLVRITTPDNYYLQENLDLSVQTETNNLQQNQGILFVADSGTANEQTISDYTTPYEVVFTNLSQSEHVIDAFVVDEWGNKVSGVYTHDRKIQVGIGDYYVAMGDSITRGDGDDNLSDNTSQDGRNAGGGYTPILNNLLTAARGYPHTVFNEGVGGTKSSDGASSINKILQKHPNASWYLLQYGTNDANQFSPVPSGLGLNSGDSGYSGSFKDNMQKIIDAINNNGKKACVAKAPIALRDGTVSGHYLYPDQESKNYLIKEYNQVIDELVNYPQNNIVITPTDFYSYFNYQDPVTGRHRYEEEYADFLHPNGVGYQSMANLWFTALTQ
;
A
#
# COMPACT_ATOMS: atom_id res chain seq x y z
N MET A 1 27.63 71.23 -5.68
CA MET A 1 26.68 71.57 -6.77
C MET A 1 25.54 70.56 -6.75
N LYS A 2 24.30 71.07 -6.66
CA LYS A 2 22.99 70.49 -7.05
C LYS A 2 22.66 69.05 -6.58
N ASN A 3 21.76 68.92 -5.59
CA ASN A 3 20.32 68.57 -5.75
C ASN A 3 20.13 67.13 -6.28
N ARG A 4 19.35 66.21 -5.69
CA ARG A 4 18.21 66.30 -4.76
C ARG A 4 17.67 64.87 -4.53
N LEU A 5 17.16 64.60 -3.31
CA LEU A 5 16.13 63.60 -2.93
C LEU A 5 16.42 62.10 -3.18
N LEU A 6 16.19 61.16 -2.26
CA LEU A 6 15.81 61.17 -0.85
C LEU A 6 16.05 59.74 -0.32
N ARG A 7 16.84 59.62 0.76
CA ARG A 7 16.82 58.63 1.87
C ARG A 7 16.86 57.13 1.49
N ALA A 8 18.04 56.50 1.56
CA ALA A 8 18.69 55.94 2.76
C ALA A 8 18.14 54.53 3.09
N LEU A 9 18.77 53.43 2.64
CA LEU A 9 20.03 52.82 3.10
C LEU A 9 20.04 52.39 4.56
N GLY A 10 20.27 51.09 4.74
CA GLY A 10 21.22 50.56 5.74
C GLY A 10 20.63 49.50 6.68
N THR A 11 20.58 48.21 6.31
CA THR A 11 21.65 47.17 6.39
C THR A 11 21.88 46.55 7.78
N ALA A 12 21.61 45.24 7.90
CA ALA A 12 22.49 44.17 8.43
C ALA A 12 21.76 42.81 8.25
N MET A 13 22.21 41.92 7.34
CA MET A 13 22.97 40.65 7.59
C MET A 13 22.21 39.61 8.44
N MET A 14 22.09 38.31 8.15
CA MET A 14 22.71 37.35 7.21
C MET A 14 22.00 35.97 7.41
N LEU A 15 21.84 35.14 6.34
CA LEU A 15 21.70 33.64 6.24
C LEU A 15 20.94 32.85 7.35
N PHE A 16 20.08 31.83 7.16
CA PHE A 16 19.80 30.83 6.11
C PHE A 16 18.52 30.05 6.57
N PHE A 17 17.58 29.74 5.67
CA PHE A 17 16.86 28.44 5.50
C PHE A 17 15.55 28.60 4.72
N LEU A 18 15.44 27.79 3.67
CA LEU A 18 14.23 27.42 2.94
C LEU A 18 13.13 26.93 3.90
N LEU A 19 11.89 27.34 3.66
CA LEU A 19 10.74 26.48 3.38
C LEU A 19 9.52 27.40 3.27
N ILE A 20 8.94 27.47 2.08
CA ILE A 20 7.62 28.08 1.87
C ILE A 20 6.63 27.16 2.57
N GLY A 21 6.36 27.46 3.83
CA GLY A 21 5.24 26.88 4.54
C GLY A 21 3.96 27.25 3.81
N TYR A 22 3.23 26.23 3.36
CA TYR A 22 1.80 26.32 3.11
C TYR A 22 1.16 27.11 4.26
N PRO A 23 0.19 28.02 4.01
CA PRO A 23 -0.59 28.56 5.10
C PRO A 23 -1.21 27.37 5.82
N ASN A 24 -0.77 27.14 7.07
CA ASN A 24 -1.44 26.23 7.98
C ASN A 24 -2.92 26.58 7.93
N LYS A 25 -3.72 25.68 7.35
CA LYS A 25 -5.14 25.57 7.64
C LYS A 25 -5.18 25.36 9.15
N LEU A 26 -5.41 26.43 9.91
CA LEU A 26 -5.64 26.33 11.34
C LEU A 26 -6.83 25.37 11.48
N ALA A 27 -6.55 24.12 11.84
CA ALA A 27 -7.56 23.23 12.34
C ALA A 27 -8.17 23.96 13.55
N TYR A 28 -9.45 24.32 13.44
CA TYR A 28 -10.19 24.83 14.58
C TYR A 28 -10.28 23.68 15.58
N THR A 29 -9.31 23.58 16.48
CA THR A 29 -9.41 22.72 17.64
C THR A 29 -10.59 23.24 18.46
N GLN A 30 -11.64 22.42 18.54
CA GLN A 30 -12.84 22.70 19.32
C GLN A 30 -12.45 23.18 20.72
N SER A 31 -12.93 24.35 21.11
CA SER A 31 -12.55 24.96 22.39
C SER A 31 -13.01 24.06 23.54
N PRO A 32 -12.14 23.68 24.50
CA PRO A 32 -12.48 22.74 25.59
C PRO A 32 -13.53 23.27 26.58
N ASP A 33 -13.96 24.52 26.40
CA ASP A 33 -14.99 25.22 27.18
C ASP A 33 -16.29 25.51 26.41
N LEU A 34 -16.39 25.06 25.15
CA LEU A 34 -17.65 25.01 24.41
C LEU A 34 -18.51 23.88 24.98
N GLU A 35 -19.70 24.22 25.46
CA GLU A 35 -20.61 23.27 26.13
C GLU A 35 -21.78 22.83 25.25
N ALA A 36 -22.20 23.68 24.33
CA ALA A 36 -23.26 23.37 23.37
C ALA A 36 -23.08 24.18 22.08
N GLN A 37 -23.30 23.55 20.93
CA GLN A 37 -23.33 24.20 19.63
C GLN A 37 -24.44 23.61 18.76
N TYR A 38 -25.39 24.46 18.36
CA TYR A 38 -26.49 24.10 17.47
C TYR A 38 -26.42 24.96 16.22
N ALA A 39 -25.93 24.37 15.13
CA ALA A 39 -25.84 25.02 13.82
C ALA A 39 -27.19 25.02 13.07
N PHE A 40 -28.08 24.08 13.40
CA PHE A 40 -29.38 23.91 12.75
C PHE A 40 -29.31 23.56 11.23
N ASP A 41 -28.25 22.87 10.82
CA ASP A 41 -28.00 22.42 9.44
C ASP A 41 -28.59 21.05 9.09
N GLU A 42 -29.30 20.39 10.01
CA GLU A 42 -29.80 19.02 9.81
C GLU A 42 -30.92 18.94 8.76
N GLY A 43 -31.62 20.06 8.51
CA GLY A 43 -32.61 20.23 7.44
C GLY A 43 -33.91 19.42 7.61
N THR A 44 -33.94 18.39 8.45
CA THR A 44 -35.10 17.51 8.70
C THR A 44 -35.08 16.92 10.12
N GLY A 45 -36.20 16.32 10.54
CA GLY A 45 -36.31 15.66 11.85
C GLY A 45 -36.71 16.59 13.00
N THR A 46 -36.69 16.05 14.22
CA THR A 46 -37.16 16.72 15.46
C THR A 46 -36.05 16.91 16.50
N THR A 47 -34.79 16.77 16.10
CA THR A 47 -33.63 16.87 16.98
C THR A 47 -32.67 17.92 16.44
N ALA A 48 -32.30 18.89 17.26
CA ALA A 48 -31.18 19.79 17.00
C ALA A 48 -29.92 19.14 17.57
N LYS A 49 -28.98 18.76 16.71
CA LYS A 49 -27.76 18.06 17.12
C LYS A 49 -26.80 19.05 17.77
N ASP A 50 -26.22 18.63 18.89
CA ASP A 50 -25.13 19.33 19.53
C ASP A 50 -23.80 18.92 18.87
N SER A 51 -23.14 19.85 18.19
CA SER A 51 -21.84 19.62 17.55
C SER A 51 -20.66 19.94 18.47
N SER A 52 -20.89 20.30 19.74
CA SER A 52 -19.83 20.63 20.71
C SER A 52 -19.02 19.43 21.20
N GLY A 53 -19.43 18.20 20.86
CA GLY A 53 -18.85 16.97 21.39
C GLY A 53 -19.42 16.52 22.74
N ASN A 54 -20.31 17.31 23.36
CA ASN A 54 -20.90 17.01 24.67
C ASN A 54 -22.25 16.26 24.60
N ASN A 55 -22.73 15.91 23.41
CA ASN A 55 -23.98 15.18 23.18
C ASN A 55 -25.22 15.82 23.82
N ARG A 56 -25.27 17.15 23.93
CA ARG A 56 -26.40 17.90 24.50
C ARG A 56 -27.49 18.18 23.46
N ASN A 57 -27.90 17.17 22.71
CA ASN A 57 -28.89 17.36 21.65
C ASN A 57 -30.19 18.01 22.18
N GLY A 58 -30.72 18.96 21.42
CA GLY A 58 -31.98 19.65 21.73
C GLY A 58 -33.18 18.96 21.08
N ALA A 59 -34.31 18.94 21.78
CA ALA A 59 -35.57 18.42 21.25
C ALA A 59 -36.41 19.55 20.62
N ILE A 60 -36.67 19.47 19.33
CA ILE A 60 -37.40 20.49 18.57
C ILE A 60 -38.90 20.28 18.76
N THR A 61 -39.58 21.30 19.28
CA THR A 61 -41.04 21.34 19.39
C THR A 61 -41.61 22.31 18.36
N LYS A 62 -42.20 21.78 17.29
CA LYS A 62 -42.96 22.49 16.23
C LYS A 62 -42.21 23.55 15.40
N ALA A 63 -40.99 23.94 15.77
CA ALA A 63 -40.15 24.76 14.92
C ALA A 63 -39.82 23.99 13.62
N THR A 64 -39.74 24.71 12.51
CA THR A 64 -39.51 24.13 11.19
C THR A 64 -38.17 24.56 10.63
N TRP A 65 -37.48 23.65 9.97
CA TRP A 65 -36.23 23.94 9.25
C TRP A 65 -36.45 24.99 8.16
N THR A 66 -35.51 25.92 8.02
CA THR A 66 -35.51 27.01 7.04
C THR A 66 -34.07 27.35 6.67
N THR A 67 -33.86 28.14 5.61
CA THR A 67 -32.58 28.80 5.38
C THR A 67 -32.24 29.78 6.50
N GLY A 68 -31.02 29.67 7.02
CA GLY A 68 -30.47 30.44 8.14
C GLY A 68 -29.67 31.67 7.73
N LYS A 69 -28.87 32.16 8.68
CA LYS A 69 -27.83 33.15 8.46
C LYS A 69 -26.58 32.48 7.88
N ILE A 70 -26.26 31.27 8.35
CA ILE A 70 -25.28 30.34 7.83
C ILE A 70 -26.03 29.02 7.61
N GLY A 71 -25.99 28.44 6.41
CA GLY A 71 -26.65 27.16 6.15
C GLY A 71 -28.15 27.14 6.52
N GLY A 72 -28.53 26.22 7.40
CA GLY A 72 -29.87 26.03 7.94
C GLY A 72 -30.17 26.88 9.17
N ALA A 73 -31.44 26.89 9.58
CA ALA A 73 -31.93 27.52 10.81
C ALA A 73 -33.27 26.91 11.19
N LEU A 74 -33.77 27.28 12.38
CA LEU A 74 -35.13 26.98 12.79
C LEU A 74 -36.01 28.24 12.73
N ASN A 75 -37.21 28.08 12.17
CA ASN A 75 -38.27 29.08 12.14
C ASN A 75 -39.28 28.85 13.28
N PHE A 76 -39.53 29.92 14.04
CA PHE A 76 -40.37 29.98 15.21
C PHE A 76 -41.58 30.88 14.94
N ASN A 77 -42.76 30.47 15.41
CA ASN A 77 -44.05 31.06 15.04
C ASN A 77 -44.60 32.09 16.05
N GLY A 78 -43.82 32.47 17.07
CA GLY A 78 -44.24 33.41 18.11
C GLY A 78 -45.25 32.88 19.13
N THR A 79 -45.66 31.61 19.09
CA THR A 79 -46.75 31.12 19.97
C THR A 79 -46.43 29.88 20.77
N ASN A 80 -45.78 28.86 20.19
CA ASN A 80 -45.53 27.59 20.87
C ASN A 80 -44.32 26.80 20.33
N ASN A 81 -43.51 27.41 19.47
CA ASN A 81 -42.29 26.79 18.94
C ASN A 81 -41.13 27.02 19.91
N TYR A 82 -40.33 25.99 20.16
CA TYR A 82 -39.08 26.08 20.93
C TYR A 82 -38.20 24.84 20.72
N VAL A 83 -36.92 24.94 21.09
CA VAL A 83 -36.03 23.78 21.25
C VAL A 83 -35.72 23.62 22.72
N SER A 84 -36.06 22.46 23.29
CA SER A 84 -35.73 22.09 24.66
C SER A 84 -34.27 21.65 24.75
N VAL A 85 -33.47 22.29 25.59
CA VAL A 85 -32.05 21.98 25.82
C VAL A 85 -31.78 21.76 27.31
N GLN A 86 -30.71 21.02 27.63
CA GLN A 86 -30.35 20.73 29.02
C GLN A 86 -29.91 22.02 29.76
N PRO A 87 -30.18 22.16 31.07
CA PRO A 87 -29.76 23.33 31.85
C PRO A 87 -28.24 23.49 31.89
N LEU A 88 -27.75 24.65 31.48
CA LEU A 88 -26.33 25.02 31.45
C LEU A 88 -25.96 25.81 32.72
N ASN A 89 -25.85 25.09 33.83
CA ASN A 89 -25.60 25.66 35.16
C ASN A 89 -24.10 25.74 35.47
N TYR A 90 -23.47 26.86 35.09
CA TYR A 90 -22.06 27.15 35.34
C TYR A 90 -21.88 28.43 36.17
N ASP A 91 -20.72 28.57 36.80
CA ASP A 91 -20.38 29.73 37.64
C ASP A 91 -20.20 31.03 36.85
N GLU A 92 -19.88 30.91 35.56
CA GLU A 92 -19.74 31.94 34.54
C GLU A 92 -20.20 31.41 33.17
N ILE A 93 -20.56 32.29 32.23
CA ILE A 93 -21.18 31.85 30.96
C ILE A 93 -20.95 32.82 29.81
N SER A 94 -20.96 32.30 28.60
CA SER A 94 -21.30 33.05 27.39
C SER A 94 -22.36 32.31 26.58
N VAL A 95 -23.36 33.04 26.08
CA VAL A 95 -24.33 32.52 25.11
C VAL A 95 -24.38 33.46 23.92
N SER A 96 -24.31 32.92 22.70
CA SER A 96 -24.43 33.67 21.46
C SER A 96 -25.39 33.00 20.49
N ALA A 97 -26.03 33.79 19.63
CA ALA A 97 -26.87 33.31 18.55
C ALA A 97 -27.00 34.35 17.44
N TRP A 98 -27.26 33.88 16.23
CA TRP A 98 -27.87 34.67 15.17
C TRP A 98 -29.40 34.61 15.30
N PHE A 99 -30.07 35.74 15.12
CA PHE A 99 -31.53 35.80 15.13
C PHE A 99 -32.06 36.74 14.05
N TYR A 100 -33.22 36.39 13.51
CA TYR A 100 -34.01 37.21 12.60
C TYR A 100 -35.40 37.35 13.20
N ARG A 101 -35.84 38.57 13.50
CA ARG A 101 -37.17 38.80 14.07
C ARG A 101 -38.15 39.19 12.95
N ASN A 102 -39.28 38.50 12.85
CA ASN A 102 -40.30 38.78 11.82
C ASN A 102 -41.13 40.02 12.18
N SER A 103 -41.61 40.07 13.42
CA SER A 103 -42.44 41.15 13.93
C SER A 103 -42.09 41.51 15.37
N VAL A 104 -42.53 42.67 15.84
CA VAL A 104 -42.38 43.05 17.25
C VAL A 104 -43.58 42.48 18.01
N ASP A 105 -43.36 41.45 18.84
CA ASP A 105 -44.40 40.96 19.74
C ASP A 105 -44.79 42.07 20.74
N THR A 106 -46.11 42.26 20.88
CA THR A 106 -46.71 43.26 21.78
C THR A 106 -47.36 42.65 23.01
N ALA A 107 -47.52 41.32 23.05
CA ALA A 107 -48.19 40.55 24.09
C ALA A 107 -47.19 39.84 25.03
N ALA A 108 -46.06 39.36 24.51
CA ALA A 108 -45.04 38.62 25.26
C ALA A 108 -43.61 39.03 24.85
N PRO A 109 -42.57 38.63 25.61
CA PRO A 109 -41.18 38.87 25.19
C PRO A 109 -40.76 37.88 24.10
N ASP A 110 -40.13 38.36 23.02
CA ASP A 110 -39.44 37.51 22.05
C ASP A 110 -38.12 36.99 22.65
N THR A 111 -37.99 35.68 22.83
CA THR A 111 -36.83 35.08 23.51
C THR A 111 -35.93 34.30 22.55
N ILE A 112 -34.64 34.61 22.58
CA ILE A 112 -33.62 33.89 21.80
C ILE A 112 -33.13 32.68 22.60
N PHE A 113 -32.78 32.90 23.87
CA PHE A 113 -32.38 31.84 24.80
C PHE A 113 -32.97 32.11 26.19
N GLY A 114 -33.71 31.14 26.74
CA GLY A 114 -34.44 31.25 28.00
C GLY A 114 -34.03 30.19 29.02
N GLY A 115 -33.72 30.63 30.24
CA GLY A 115 -33.32 29.75 31.34
C GLY A 115 -33.26 30.50 32.66
N TRP A 116 -34.28 31.29 32.99
CA TRP A 116 -34.30 32.12 34.20
C TRP A 116 -35.66 32.16 34.90
N SER A 117 -35.66 32.49 36.20
CA SER A 117 -36.84 32.53 37.06
C SER A 117 -36.95 33.83 37.84
N TRP A 118 -38.08 34.53 37.74
CA TRP A 118 -38.35 35.74 38.55
C TRP A 118 -38.64 35.38 40.01
N SER A 119 -39.45 34.34 40.24
CA SER A 119 -39.89 33.92 41.58
C SER A 119 -38.73 33.41 42.42
N LYS A 120 -37.85 32.60 41.80
CA LYS A 120 -36.69 32.01 42.47
C LYS A 120 -35.42 32.85 42.36
N LYS A 121 -35.37 33.86 41.47
CA LYS A 121 -34.18 34.64 41.13
C LYS A 121 -33.03 33.75 40.68
N GLU A 122 -33.26 32.97 39.63
CA GLU A 122 -32.34 31.95 39.12
C GLU A 122 -32.02 32.19 37.65
N GLY A 123 -30.84 31.73 37.22
CA GLY A 123 -30.47 31.60 35.82
C GLY A 123 -30.28 32.90 35.04
N TYR A 124 -30.32 32.78 33.71
CA TYR A 124 -30.02 33.85 32.75
C TYR A 124 -30.81 33.68 31.44
N GLY A 125 -30.78 34.69 30.57
CA GLY A 125 -31.41 34.61 29.25
C GLY A 125 -31.20 35.84 28.38
N LEU A 126 -31.40 35.65 27.07
CA LEU A 126 -31.32 36.67 26.01
C LEU A 126 -32.70 36.84 25.37
N TYR A 127 -33.33 38.00 25.56
CA TYR A 127 -34.70 38.25 25.10
C TYR A 127 -35.00 39.74 24.90
N PHE A 128 -36.06 40.04 24.15
CA PHE A 128 -36.59 41.40 23.98
C PHE A 128 -37.61 41.73 25.06
N ASN A 129 -37.58 42.97 25.56
CA ASN A 129 -38.51 43.43 26.59
C ASN A 129 -39.96 43.51 26.06
N GLN A 130 -40.95 43.20 26.91
CA GLN A 130 -42.38 43.22 26.58
C GLN A 130 -43.08 44.58 26.83
N TYR A 131 -42.47 45.48 27.60
CA TYR A 131 -43.12 46.73 28.04
C TYR A 131 -43.09 47.84 26.98
N GLY A 132 -44.19 48.60 26.88
CA GLY A 132 -44.36 49.69 25.91
C GLY A 132 -43.25 50.75 26.01
N GLY A 133 -42.66 51.11 24.87
CA GLY A 133 -41.49 52.00 24.79
C GLY A 133 -40.13 51.29 24.77
N SER A 134 -40.08 50.00 25.13
CA SER A 134 -38.82 49.21 25.17
C SER A 134 -38.89 47.89 24.39
N ARG A 135 -39.88 47.71 23.50
CA ARG A 135 -40.08 46.44 22.76
C ARG A 135 -38.98 46.09 21.76
N ASN A 136 -38.13 47.07 21.43
CA ASN A 136 -36.93 46.91 20.63
C ASN A 136 -35.66 46.74 21.48
N THR A 137 -35.78 46.73 22.80
CA THR A 137 -34.66 46.58 23.71
C THR A 137 -34.32 45.10 23.91
N ILE A 138 -33.21 44.67 23.31
CA ILE A 138 -32.60 43.36 23.61
C ILE A 138 -31.91 43.45 24.97
N GLN A 139 -32.03 42.40 25.78
CA GLN A 139 -31.43 42.34 27.10
C GLN A 139 -30.87 40.97 27.44
N PHE A 140 -29.73 40.97 28.14
CA PHE A 140 -29.20 39.81 28.83
C PHE A 140 -29.51 39.97 30.32
N ILE A 141 -30.38 39.11 30.86
CA ILE A 141 -30.67 39.02 32.30
C ILE A 141 -29.72 38.02 32.96
N LEU A 142 -29.29 38.33 34.17
CA LEU A 142 -28.44 37.45 34.96
C LEU A 142 -28.78 37.54 36.45
N HIS A 143 -28.95 36.37 37.07
CA HIS A 143 -29.01 36.22 38.52
C HIS A 143 -27.69 35.67 39.05
N THR A 144 -27.05 36.39 39.97
CA THR A 144 -25.83 35.94 40.62
C THR A 144 -26.02 35.89 42.13
N GLN A 145 -25.15 35.18 42.85
CA GLN A 145 -25.15 35.13 44.30
C GLN A 145 -23.74 35.22 44.88
N THR A 146 -23.65 35.82 46.05
CA THR A 146 -22.44 35.76 46.88
C THR A 146 -22.27 34.36 47.48
N SER A 147 -21.12 34.06 48.08
CA SER A 147 -20.91 32.84 48.88
C SER A 147 -21.91 32.68 50.03
N ALA A 148 -22.43 33.80 50.56
CA ALA A 148 -23.51 33.83 51.55
C ALA A 148 -24.92 33.69 50.94
N ARG A 149 -25.04 33.32 49.67
CA ARG A 149 -26.29 33.14 48.91
C ARG A 149 -27.17 34.40 48.80
N VAL A 150 -26.57 35.58 48.90
CA VAL A 150 -27.28 36.84 48.65
C VAL A 150 -27.44 37.03 47.15
N LYS A 151 -28.67 36.91 46.65
CA LYS A 151 -29.00 36.94 45.21
C LYS A 151 -29.11 38.37 44.68
N THR A 152 -28.49 38.64 43.54
CA THR A 152 -28.53 39.90 42.80
C THR A 152 -29.03 39.65 41.38
N GLN A 153 -29.97 40.47 40.89
CA GLN A 153 -30.47 40.44 39.52
C GLN A 153 -30.03 41.70 38.79
N LYS A 154 -29.48 41.58 37.58
CA LYS A 154 -29.17 42.72 36.72
C LYS A 154 -29.50 42.45 35.25
N TYR A 155 -29.69 43.56 34.54
CA TYR A 155 -29.94 43.61 33.10
C TYR A 155 -28.88 44.47 32.43
N VAL A 156 -28.26 43.93 31.40
CA VAL A 156 -27.51 44.72 30.44
C VAL A 156 -28.35 44.78 29.16
N THR A 157 -28.56 45.99 28.64
CA THR A 157 -29.60 46.25 27.63
C THR A 157 -29.07 47.09 26.46
N LYS A 158 -29.71 46.94 25.29
CA LYS A 158 -29.46 47.77 24.10
C LYS A 158 -30.75 47.95 23.32
N ASP A 159 -31.11 49.19 23.01
CA ASP A 159 -32.22 49.46 22.09
C ASP A 159 -31.80 49.23 20.62
N LEU A 160 -32.57 48.39 19.92
CA LEU A 160 -32.39 48.04 18.51
C LEU A 160 -33.55 48.61 17.69
N ILE A 161 -33.48 49.91 17.38
CA ILE A 161 -34.53 50.72 16.73
C ILE A 161 -35.06 50.12 15.40
N ALA A 162 -34.37 49.15 14.80
CA ALA A 162 -34.83 48.34 13.66
C ALA A 162 -34.61 46.84 13.90
N SER A 163 -35.25 46.28 14.94
CA SER A 163 -35.00 44.89 15.38
C SER A 163 -35.59 43.81 14.48
N THR A 164 -36.46 44.16 13.52
CA THR A 164 -37.15 43.21 12.63
C THR A 164 -36.62 43.24 11.20
N GLY A 165 -36.88 42.17 10.45
CA GLY A 165 -36.65 42.14 9.00
C GLY A 165 -35.20 41.89 8.57
N LYS A 166 -34.29 41.62 9.51
CA LYS A 166 -32.87 41.34 9.23
C LYS A 166 -32.20 40.52 10.33
N TRP A 167 -31.09 39.89 9.96
CA TRP A 167 -30.25 39.12 10.88
C TRP A 167 -29.41 40.01 11.80
N TYR A 168 -29.34 39.62 13.06
CA TYR A 168 -28.48 40.17 14.08
C TYR A 168 -27.75 39.05 14.80
N HIS A 169 -26.49 39.30 15.17
CA HIS A 169 -25.78 38.45 16.13
C HIS A 169 -25.90 39.08 17.51
N VAL A 170 -26.22 38.29 18.53
CA VAL A 170 -26.21 38.73 19.93
C VAL A 170 -25.36 37.80 20.77
N ALA A 171 -24.64 38.35 21.73
CA ALA A 171 -24.00 37.55 22.77
C ALA A 171 -24.11 38.21 24.15
N GLY A 172 -24.43 37.41 25.17
CA GLY A 172 -24.35 37.78 26.58
C GLY A 172 -23.20 37.05 27.25
N THR A 173 -22.33 37.76 27.96
CA THR A 173 -21.22 37.14 28.70
C THR A 173 -21.21 37.57 30.15
N TYR A 174 -20.82 36.68 31.05
CA TYR A 174 -20.61 36.97 32.46
C TYR A 174 -19.31 36.37 32.94
N ASP A 175 -18.43 37.22 33.45
CA ASP A 175 -17.13 36.86 34.03
C ASP A 175 -17.23 36.92 35.57
N LYS A 176 -17.15 35.77 36.23
CA LYS A 176 -17.20 35.67 37.70
C LYS A 176 -16.05 36.40 38.36
N THR A 177 -14.84 36.31 37.79
CA THR A 177 -13.63 36.89 38.37
C THR A 177 -13.73 38.41 38.47
N THR A 178 -14.25 39.05 37.42
CA THR A 178 -14.40 40.51 37.38
C THR A 178 -15.81 41.00 37.76
N GLY A 179 -16.79 40.10 37.84
CA GLY A 179 -18.21 40.41 38.04
C GLY A 179 -18.87 41.08 36.82
N LYS A 180 -18.20 41.15 35.67
CA LYS A 180 -18.69 41.90 34.51
C LYS A 180 -19.69 41.09 33.70
N GLN A 181 -20.92 41.60 33.60
CA GLN A 181 -21.97 41.15 32.71
C GLN A 181 -21.99 42.05 31.47
N ARG A 182 -21.75 41.50 30.28
CA ARG A 182 -21.62 42.25 29.03
C ARG A 182 -22.66 41.81 28.00
N LEU A 183 -23.05 42.74 27.15
CA LEU A 183 -23.87 42.51 25.97
C LEU A 183 -23.12 42.93 24.72
N TYR A 184 -23.22 42.12 23.68
CA TYR A 184 -22.66 42.37 22.37
C TYR A 184 -23.76 42.25 21.31
N VAL A 185 -23.72 43.12 20.31
CA VAL A 185 -24.58 43.04 19.13
C VAL A 185 -23.69 43.18 17.89
N ASN A 186 -23.83 42.27 16.94
CA ASN A 186 -23.04 42.23 15.71
C ASN A 186 -21.53 42.25 15.98
N GLY A 187 -21.10 41.45 16.97
CA GLY A 187 -19.70 41.34 17.39
C GLY A 187 -19.18 42.54 18.20
N GLN A 188 -19.93 43.64 18.28
CA GLN A 188 -19.53 44.85 18.96
C GLN A 188 -20.01 44.85 20.41
N HIS A 189 -19.14 45.23 21.34
CA HIS A 189 -19.51 45.46 22.74
C HIS A 189 -20.44 46.67 22.84
N VAL A 190 -21.65 46.49 23.37
CA VAL A 190 -22.66 47.56 23.43
C VAL A 190 -22.92 48.09 24.84
N ALA A 191 -22.75 47.26 25.87
CA ALA A 191 -22.97 47.66 27.26
C ALA A 191 -22.33 46.69 28.27
N THR A 192 -22.07 47.20 29.48
CA THR A 192 -21.59 46.42 30.63
C THR A 192 -22.39 46.78 31.87
N GLN A 193 -22.68 45.77 32.69
CA GLN A 193 -23.07 45.89 34.09
C GLN A 193 -22.08 45.13 34.97
N THR A 194 -22.01 45.48 36.25
CA THR A 194 -21.05 44.84 37.18
C THR A 194 -21.77 44.28 38.39
N HIS A 195 -21.63 42.98 38.64
CA HIS A 195 -21.95 42.32 39.90
C HIS A 195 -20.72 42.38 40.84
N PRO A 196 -20.88 42.15 42.15
CA PRO A 196 -19.72 41.92 43.02
C PRO A 196 -18.82 40.82 42.44
N ALA A 197 -17.52 41.09 42.34
CA ALA A 197 -16.53 40.13 41.87
C ALA A 197 -16.56 38.86 42.73
N GLY A 198 -16.47 37.69 42.10
CA GLY A 198 -16.55 36.38 42.75
C GLY A 198 -17.96 35.80 42.86
N ASN A 199 -19.01 36.56 42.54
CA ASN A 199 -20.37 36.02 42.52
C ASN A 199 -20.53 34.93 41.45
N THR A 200 -21.18 33.82 41.80
CA THR A 200 -21.54 32.76 40.85
C THR A 200 -22.94 32.97 40.30
N ILE A 201 -23.23 32.46 39.10
CA ILE A 201 -24.60 32.42 38.58
C ILE A 201 -25.45 31.54 39.50
N VAL A 202 -26.67 31.98 39.81
CA VAL A 202 -27.63 31.15 40.56
C VAL A 202 -28.13 30.05 39.61
N PRO A 203 -27.93 28.76 39.90
CA PRO A 203 -28.37 27.68 39.03
C PRO A 203 -29.87 27.74 38.76
N TYR A 204 -30.27 27.50 37.51
CA TYR A 204 -31.67 27.37 37.12
C TYR A 204 -32.19 25.99 37.53
N THR A 205 -33.15 25.98 38.44
CA THR A 205 -33.76 24.76 39.01
C THR A 205 -35.28 24.77 38.94
N GLU A 206 -35.88 25.78 38.31
CA GLU A 206 -37.33 25.85 38.15
C GLU A 206 -37.86 24.77 37.21
N ARG A 207 -37.07 24.35 36.21
CA ARG A 207 -37.44 23.33 35.23
C ARG A 207 -36.26 22.42 34.91
N SER A 208 -36.57 21.30 34.27
CA SER A 208 -35.59 20.31 33.81
C SER A 208 -34.87 20.74 32.52
N ASP A 209 -35.33 21.80 31.87
CA ASP A 209 -34.86 22.28 30.57
C ASP A 209 -34.67 23.80 30.55
N MET A 210 -33.77 24.26 29.69
CA MET A 210 -33.73 25.61 29.13
C MET A 210 -34.27 25.57 27.70
N ALA A 211 -34.58 26.72 27.10
CA ALA A 211 -35.17 26.77 25.78
C ALA A 211 -34.45 27.74 24.83
N ILE A 212 -34.31 27.32 23.57
CA ILE A 212 -34.00 28.21 22.44
C ILE A 212 -35.32 28.59 21.78
N GLY A 213 -35.52 29.88 21.50
CA GLY A 213 -36.74 30.39 20.89
C GLY A 213 -37.94 30.57 21.83
N ALA A 214 -37.76 30.38 23.15
CA ALA A 214 -38.78 30.67 24.15
C ALA A 214 -38.19 30.98 25.54
N LEU A 215 -38.92 31.72 26.38
CA LEU A 215 -38.54 31.89 27.79
C LEU A 215 -38.81 30.60 28.57
N THR A 216 -39.98 30.02 28.30
CA THR A 216 -40.40 28.73 28.82
C THR A 216 -41.23 28.01 27.77
N SER A 217 -41.51 26.72 27.95
CA SER A 217 -42.34 25.93 27.02
C SER A 217 -43.72 26.52 26.67
N ASN A 218 -44.25 27.43 27.51
CA ASN A 218 -45.59 28.03 27.32
C ASN A 218 -45.58 29.58 27.34
N TYR A 219 -44.42 30.23 27.29
CA TYR A 219 -44.36 31.70 27.40
C TYR A 219 -43.11 32.30 26.74
N GLY A 220 -43.28 33.47 26.13
CA GLY A 220 -42.20 34.28 25.58
C GLY A 220 -41.55 33.70 24.33
N HIS A 221 -42.36 33.20 23.40
CA HIS A 221 -41.92 32.52 22.18
C HIS A 221 -41.44 33.54 21.13
N MET A 222 -40.38 33.21 20.42
CA MET A 222 -39.84 34.03 19.33
C MET A 222 -40.74 33.95 18.08
N ASP A 223 -41.12 35.10 17.51
CA ASP A 223 -41.58 35.19 16.11
C ASP A 223 -40.41 35.52 15.18
N GLY A 224 -39.80 34.50 14.59
CA GLY A 224 -38.58 34.68 13.82
C GLY A 224 -37.77 33.43 13.57
N LYS A 225 -36.52 33.61 13.17
CA LYS A 225 -35.54 32.54 12.94
C LYS A 225 -34.40 32.65 13.93
N ILE A 226 -33.85 31.53 14.37
CA ILE A 226 -32.64 31.46 15.19
C ILE A 226 -31.66 30.49 14.54
N ASP A 227 -30.39 30.87 14.60
CA ASP A 227 -29.29 30.19 13.96
C ASP A 227 -28.01 30.25 14.82
N GLU A 228 -27.11 29.30 14.65
CA GLU A 228 -25.73 29.33 15.18
C GLU A 228 -25.64 29.58 16.70
N VAL A 229 -26.43 28.84 17.47
CA VAL A 229 -26.49 28.98 18.93
C VAL A 229 -25.27 28.31 19.55
N ARG A 230 -24.49 29.06 20.34
CA ARG A 230 -23.33 28.55 21.08
C ARG A 230 -23.40 28.94 22.55
N ALA A 231 -22.96 28.03 23.41
CA ALA A 231 -22.80 28.28 24.84
C ALA A 231 -21.44 27.80 25.35
N TYR A 232 -20.79 28.63 26.18
CA TYR A 232 -19.48 28.37 26.74
C TYR A 232 -19.52 28.46 28.26
N LYS A 233 -18.83 27.55 28.96
CA LYS A 233 -18.69 27.56 30.44
C LYS A 233 -17.73 28.63 30.98
N ARG A 234 -17.49 29.69 30.19
CA ARG A 234 -16.64 30.85 30.53
C ARG A 234 -17.15 32.13 29.87
N ALA A 235 -16.66 33.27 30.36
CA ALA A 235 -16.80 34.53 29.64
C ALA A 235 -15.90 34.58 28.39
N LEU A 236 -16.48 34.85 27.22
CA LEU A 236 -15.76 35.17 26.00
C LEU A 236 -15.26 36.63 26.02
N SER A 237 -14.07 36.84 25.43
CA SER A 237 -13.52 38.18 25.17
C SER A 237 -14.28 38.91 24.07
N ALA A 238 -14.05 40.22 23.93
CA ALA A 238 -14.68 41.00 22.86
C ALA A 238 -14.21 40.52 21.47
N GLU A 239 -12.95 40.11 21.36
CA GLU A 239 -12.33 39.58 20.15
C GLU A 239 -12.91 38.21 19.76
N GLU A 240 -13.16 37.34 20.74
CA GLU A 240 -13.79 36.04 20.50
C GLU A 240 -15.25 36.22 20.05
N VAL A 241 -16.00 37.14 20.68
CA VAL A 241 -17.36 37.47 20.24
C VAL A 241 -17.37 38.12 18.85
N LEU A 242 -16.39 38.96 18.54
CA LEU A 242 -16.21 39.54 17.21
C LEU A 242 -15.86 38.45 16.18
N SER A 243 -15.07 37.45 16.56
CA SER A 243 -14.77 36.27 15.74
C SER A 243 -16.03 35.46 15.47
N LEU A 244 -16.88 35.21 16.46
CA LEU A 244 -18.18 34.53 16.25
C LEU A 244 -19.11 35.29 15.29
N PHE A 245 -19.10 36.64 15.34
CA PHE A 245 -19.84 37.46 14.39
C PHE A 245 -19.24 37.43 12.98
N ASN A 246 -17.91 37.54 12.84
CA ASN A 246 -17.23 37.57 11.55
C ASN A 246 -17.17 36.18 10.89
N ASN A 247 -17.16 35.10 11.67
CA ASN A 247 -17.24 33.72 11.15
C ASN A 247 -18.65 33.35 10.65
N ALA A 248 -19.58 34.32 10.59
CA ALA A 248 -20.89 34.19 9.98
C ALA A 248 -21.10 35.08 8.74
N THR A 249 -20.00 35.55 8.15
CA THR A 249 -19.99 36.23 6.85
C THR A 249 -19.44 35.36 5.73
N THR A 250 -19.88 34.12 5.64
CA THR A 250 -19.97 33.46 4.34
C THR A 250 -21.44 33.28 4.03
N GLN A 251 -22.07 34.31 3.45
CA GLN A 251 -22.97 33.98 2.34
C GLN A 251 -22.12 33.08 1.47
N ASP A 252 -22.56 31.85 1.24
CA ASP A 252 -21.82 31.04 0.30
C ASP A 252 -21.83 31.82 -1.01
N THR A 253 -20.68 32.35 -1.40
CA THR A 253 -20.43 32.97 -2.68
C THR A 253 -19.47 32.10 -3.48
N THR A 254 -19.12 30.94 -2.94
CA THR A 254 -18.25 29.97 -3.57
C THR A 254 -19.09 29.29 -4.62
N PRO A 255 -18.78 29.45 -5.90
CA PRO A 255 -19.48 28.71 -6.93
C PRO A 255 -19.21 27.21 -6.75
N PRO A 256 -20.22 26.35 -6.94
CA PRO A 256 -20.00 24.92 -6.90
C PRO A 256 -19.01 24.52 -8.01
N THR A 257 -18.14 23.57 -7.69
CA THR A 257 -17.18 22.99 -8.61
C THR A 257 -17.38 21.49 -8.69
N VAL A 258 -16.93 20.86 -9.76
CA VAL A 258 -16.88 19.40 -9.85
C VAL A 258 -15.62 18.91 -9.15
N SER A 259 -15.79 18.11 -8.11
CA SER A 259 -14.71 17.53 -7.31
C SER A 259 -14.27 16.16 -7.84
N ALA A 260 -15.17 15.40 -8.46
CA ALA A 260 -14.88 14.12 -9.08
C ALA A 260 -15.85 13.78 -10.21
N THR A 261 -15.40 12.95 -11.15
CA THR A 261 -16.24 12.39 -12.23
C THR A 261 -16.03 10.89 -12.31
N SER A 262 -17.09 10.16 -12.65
CA SER A 262 -17.02 8.77 -13.07
C SER A 262 -17.81 8.62 -14.38
N PRO A 263 -17.24 8.09 -15.47
CA PRO A 263 -15.82 7.78 -15.62
C PRO A 263 -14.93 9.01 -15.41
N ALA A 264 -13.71 8.79 -14.94
CA ALA A 264 -12.72 9.85 -14.77
C ALA A 264 -12.40 10.54 -16.10
N SER A 265 -11.92 11.79 -16.03
CA SER A 265 -11.50 12.53 -17.21
C SER A 265 -10.44 11.78 -18.01
N ASN A 266 -10.69 11.64 -19.31
CA ASN A 266 -9.92 10.85 -20.28
C ASN A 266 -9.83 9.34 -19.98
N ALA A 267 -10.74 8.80 -19.16
CA ALA A 267 -10.84 7.35 -18.97
C ALA A 267 -11.05 6.65 -20.31
N THR A 268 -10.38 5.53 -20.52
CA THR A 268 -10.54 4.65 -21.68
C THR A 268 -11.00 3.28 -21.20
N GLY A 269 -11.58 2.45 -22.07
CA GLY A 269 -12.05 1.13 -21.63
C GLY A 269 -13.36 1.18 -20.84
N VAL A 270 -14.09 2.29 -20.88
CA VAL A 270 -15.34 2.44 -20.11
C VAL A 270 -16.40 1.48 -20.66
N ALA A 271 -17.05 0.71 -19.78
CA ALA A 271 -18.10 -0.21 -20.20
C ALA A 271 -19.28 0.56 -20.83
N GLY A 272 -19.84 0.04 -21.93
CA GLY A 272 -20.91 0.73 -22.66
C GLY A 272 -22.21 0.94 -21.85
N ASP A 273 -22.42 0.20 -20.76
CA ASP A 273 -23.55 0.33 -19.85
C ASP A 273 -23.25 1.21 -18.61
N SER A 274 -22.08 1.88 -18.58
CA SER A 274 -21.67 2.70 -17.46
C SER A 274 -22.63 3.88 -17.23
N VAL A 275 -23.02 4.07 -15.96
CA VAL A 275 -23.63 5.33 -15.52
C VAL A 275 -22.56 6.41 -15.40
N ILE A 276 -22.88 7.63 -15.82
CA ILE A 276 -21.96 8.77 -15.73
C ILE A 276 -22.34 9.58 -14.49
N THR A 277 -21.41 9.79 -13.57
CA THR A 277 -21.62 10.56 -12.36
C THR A 277 -20.66 11.74 -12.25
N THR A 278 -21.11 12.72 -11.49
CA THR A 278 -20.33 13.90 -11.12
C THR A 278 -20.59 14.20 -9.66
N THR A 279 -19.53 14.33 -8.88
CA THR A 279 -19.60 14.79 -7.49
C THR A 279 -19.19 16.26 -7.45
N PHE A 280 -19.97 17.06 -6.74
CA PHE A 280 -19.71 18.48 -6.56
C PHE A 280 -18.91 18.75 -5.29
N SER A 281 -18.29 19.94 -5.18
CA SER A 281 -17.60 20.41 -3.97
C SER A 281 -18.53 20.62 -2.77
N GLU A 282 -19.83 20.68 -3.04
CA GLU A 282 -20.87 21.03 -2.08
C GLU A 282 -22.25 20.52 -2.58
N THR A 283 -23.30 20.81 -1.81
CA THR A 283 -24.66 20.37 -2.13
C THR A 283 -25.31 21.31 -3.15
N MET A 284 -25.74 20.76 -4.28
CA MET A 284 -26.47 21.46 -5.33
C MET A 284 -27.96 21.65 -5.02
N ASP A 285 -28.57 22.70 -5.58
CA ASP A 285 -30.02 22.77 -5.74
C ASP A 285 -30.45 21.70 -6.74
N ALA A 286 -31.12 20.66 -6.23
CA ALA A 286 -31.59 19.53 -7.01
C ALA A 286 -32.45 19.92 -8.22
N SER A 287 -33.16 21.07 -8.16
CA SER A 287 -33.97 21.55 -9.27
C SER A 287 -33.13 22.13 -10.44
N SER A 288 -31.88 22.48 -10.19
CA SER A 288 -30.94 22.99 -11.19
C SER A 288 -30.17 21.88 -11.93
N ILE A 289 -30.22 20.64 -11.44
CA ILE A 289 -29.55 19.47 -12.03
C ILE A 289 -30.57 18.66 -12.83
N THR A 290 -30.54 18.82 -14.15
CA THR A 290 -31.51 18.25 -15.07
C THR A 290 -30.82 17.74 -16.35
N THR A 291 -31.56 17.13 -17.27
CA THR A 291 -31.05 16.77 -18.61
C THR A 291 -30.69 17.99 -19.47
N ALA A 292 -30.99 19.22 -19.04
CA ALA A 292 -30.52 20.44 -19.69
C ALA A 292 -29.17 20.93 -19.13
N THR A 293 -28.78 20.48 -17.94
CA THR A 293 -27.54 20.91 -17.26
C THR A 293 -26.52 19.78 -17.07
N PHE A 294 -26.90 18.51 -17.24
CA PHE A 294 -25.98 17.37 -17.35
C PHE A 294 -26.18 16.71 -18.72
N LEU A 295 -25.23 16.97 -19.63
CA LEU A 295 -25.25 16.53 -21.01
C LEU A 295 -24.16 15.50 -21.26
N VAL A 296 -24.42 14.54 -22.13
CA VAL A 296 -23.43 13.58 -22.65
C VAL A 296 -23.58 13.58 -24.17
N SER A 297 -22.47 13.67 -24.92
CA SER A 297 -22.46 13.81 -26.38
C SER A 297 -21.36 12.95 -26.99
N ASP A 298 -21.62 12.35 -28.14
CA ASP A 298 -20.63 11.63 -28.95
C ASP A 298 -19.99 12.51 -30.05
N GLY A 299 -20.26 13.82 -30.02
CA GLY A 299 -19.85 14.77 -31.05
C GLY A 299 -20.80 14.88 -32.25
N SER A 300 -21.76 13.95 -32.40
CA SER A 300 -22.83 13.99 -33.41
C SER A 300 -24.16 14.51 -32.87
N GLY A 301 -24.36 14.41 -31.54
CA GLY A 301 -25.51 14.96 -30.82
C GLY A 301 -25.48 14.59 -29.34
N ASN A 302 -26.48 15.05 -28.58
CA ASN A 302 -26.62 14.67 -27.18
C ASN A 302 -27.25 13.28 -27.06
N ILE A 303 -26.67 12.44 -26.21
CA ILE A 303 -27.17 11.13 -25.85
C ILE A 303 -28.38 11.27 -24.93
N GLY A 304 -29.43 10.47 -25.17
CA GLY A 304 -30.61 10.42 -24.32
C GLY A 304 -30.31 9.70 -23.00
N GLY A 305 -30.93 10.15 -21.91
CA GLY A 305 -30.75 9.54 -20.59
C GLY A 305 -31.61 10.20 -19.51
N VAL A 306 -31.52 9.65 -18.30
CA VAL A 306 -32.20 10.17 -17.10
C VAL A 306 -31.15 10.79 -16.19
N VAL A 307 -31.44 11.98 -15.66
CA VAL A 307 -30.60 12.64 -14.66
C VAL A 307 -31.26 12.51 -13.29
N SER A 308 -30.47 12.14 -12.29
CA SER A 308 -30.86 12.11 -10.88
C SER A 308 -29.79 12.77 -10.01
N TYR A 309 -30.16 13.19 -8.81
CA TYR A 309 -29.27 13.90 -7.89
C TYR A 309 -29.52 13.45 -6.44
N SER A 310 -28.47 13.13 -5.70
CA SER A 310 -28.53 12.72 -4.30
C SER A 310 -27.25 13.08 -3.55
N GLY A 311 -27.37 13.62 -2.34
CA GLY A 311 -26.20 14.10 -1.58
C GLY A 311 -25.50 15.23 -2.33
N THR A 312 -24.28 14.99 -2.79
CA THR A 312 -23.49 15.90 -3.64
C THR A 312 -23.22 15.33 -5.03
N THR A 313 -23.92 14.27 -5.44
CA THR A 313 -23.65 13.54 -6.68
C THR A 313 -24.83 13.62 -7.64
N ALA A 314 -24.56 14.08 -8.87
CA ALA A 314 -25.44 13.93 -10.01
C ALA A 314 -25.10 12.66 -10.79
N THR A 315 -26.13 11.96 -11.29
CA THR A 315 -26.00 10.73 -12.07
C THR A 315 -26.79 10.86 -13.36
N PHE A 316 -26.13 10.71 -14.49
CA PHE A 316 -26.71 10.53 -15.81
C PHE A 316 -26.70 9.03 -16.17
N THR A 317 -27.89 8.47 -16.37
CA THR A 317 -28.06 7.08 -16.84
C THR A 317 -28.47 7.11 -18.31
N PRO A 318 -27.61 6.65 -19.25
CA PRO A 318 -27.95 6.57 -20.67
C PRO A 318 -29.21 5.74 -20.92
N SER A 319 -30.01 6.10 -21.93
CA SER A 319 -31.24 5.36 -22.28
C SER A 319 -30.98 3.98 -22.93
N GLY A 320 -29.73 3.70 -23.29
CA GLY A 320 -29.24 2.43 -23.81
C GLY A 320 -27.72 2.40 -23.80
N ASN A 321 -27.13 1.25 -24.12
CA ASN A 321 -25.68 1.10 -24.13
C ASN A 321 -25.01 2.09 -25.09
N LEU A 322 -23.96 2.73 -24.59
CA LEU A 322 -23.06 3.57 -25.34
C LEU A 322 -22.25 2.70 -26.32
N PRO A 323 -22.24 3.00 -27.63
CA PRO A 323 -21.37 2.37 -28.61
C PRO A 323 -19.91 2.25 -28.17
N ASP A 324 -19.27 1.14 -28.53
CA ASP A 324 -17.86 0.84 -28.27
C ASP A 324 -16.91 1.78 -29.04
N SER A 325 -15.65 1.86 -28.60
CA SER A 325 -14.59 2.68 -29.21
C SER A 325 -14.98 4.14 -29.48
N THR A 326 -15.93 4.67 -28.71
CA THR A 326 -16.53 5.98 -28.96
C THR A 326 -16.15 6.91 -27.83
N THR A 327 -15.59 8.07 -28.18
CA THR A 327 -15.30 9.12 -27.21
C THR A 327 -16.56 9.95 -26.96
N TYR A 328 -17.00 9.93 -25.71
CA TYR A 328 -18.08 10.77 -25.21
C TYR A 328 -17.50 11.99 -24.51
N THR A 329 -18.17 13.12 -24.68
CA THR A 329 -17.96 14.35 -23.93
C THR A 329 -19.15 14.52 -22.99
N ALA A 330 -18.90 14.49 -21.69
CA ALA A 330 -19.87 14.84 -20.67
C ALA A 330 -19.67 16.31 -20.25
N THR A 331 -20.76 16.98 -19.94
CA THR A 331 -20.77 18.40 -19.61
C THR A 331 -21.74 18.66 -18.47
N ILE A 332 -21.25 19.28 -17.40
CA ILE A 332 -22.12 20.02 -16.47
C ILE A 332 -22.14 21.47 -16.90
N ALA A 333 -23.29 21.93 -17.38
CA ALA A 333 -23.46 23.28 -17.85
C ALA A 333 -23.49 24.29 -16.69
N MET A 334 -23.07 25.53 -16.94
CA MET A 334 -23.06 26.63 -15.98
C MET A 334 -24.41 26.98 -15.33
N GLY A 335 -25.50 26.36 -15.81
CA GLY A 335 -26.84 26.46 -15.23
C GLY A 335 -27.04 25.69 -13.92
N GLY A 336 -26.12 24.78 -13.55
CA GLY A 336 -26.13 24.12 -12.24
C GLY A 336 -25.83 25.09 -11.10
N ARG A 337 -26.62 25.05 -10.03
CA ARG A 337 -26.53 25.97 -8.89
C ARG A 337 -26.44 25.22 -7.57
N ASP A 338 -25.76 25.80 -6.60
CA ASP A 338 -25.80 25.34 -5.21
C ASP A 338 -27.11 25.75 -4.52
N ALA A 339 -27.31 25.24 -3.30
CA ALA A 339 -28.47 25.60 -2.47
C ALA A 339 -28.50 27.10 -2.06
N ALA A 340 -27.37 27.81 -2.14
CA ALA A 340 -27.26 29.25 -1.91
C ALA A 340 -27.55 30.10 -3.17
N GLY A 341 -27.73 29.46 -4.33
CA GLY A 341 -28.03 30.07 -5.62
C GLY A 341 -26.82 30.43 -6.47
N ASN A 342 -25.58 30.13 -6.05
CA ASN A 342 -24.40 30.39 -6.88
C ASN A 342 -24.38 29.41 -8.04
N GLY A 343 -24.24 29.93 -9.25
CA GLY A 343 -24.07 29.10 -10.44
C GLY A 343 -22.60 28.74 -10.65
N MET A 344 -22.35 27.60 -11.27
CA MET A 344 -21.00 27.24 -11.71
C MET A 344 -20.41 28.36 -12.59
N THR A 345 -19.10 28.58 -12.48
CA THR A 345 -18.42 29.68 -13.18
C THR A 345 -18.20 29.44 -14.67
N ALA A 346 -18.16 28.18 -15.08
CA ALA A 346 -18.04 27.73 -16.45
C ALA A 346 -18.61 26.31 -16.58
N ASP A 347 -18.85 25.88 -17.82
CA ASP A 347 -19.16 24.49 -18.11
C ASP A 347 -17.98 23.61 -17.65
N TYR A 348 -18.29 22.56 -16.90
CA TYR A 348 -17.30 21.53 -16.60
C TYR A 348 -17.40 20.43 -17.64
N ILE A 349 -16.36 20.30 -18.46
CA ILE A 349 -16.33 19.38 -19.61
C ILE A 349 -15.26 18.34 -19.37
N TRP A 350 -15.60 17.07 -19.54
CA TRP A 350 -14.63 15.99 -19.58
C TRP A 350 -15.03 14.97 -20.64
N SER A 351 -14.04 14.23 -21.12
CA SER A 351 -14.26 13.15 -22.06
C SER A 351 -13.94 11.80 -21.45
N PHE A 352 -14.56 10.75 -21.96
CA PHE A 352 -14.17 9.37 -21.72
C PHE A 352 -14.41 8.56 -23.00
N THR A 353 -13.71 7.45 -23.15
CA THR A 353 -13.82 6.58 -24.32
C THR A 353 -14.31 5.22 -23.88
N THR A 354 -15.42 4.77 -24.46
CA THR A 354 -15.91 3.41 -24.24
C THR A 354 -14.90 2.39 -24.72
N GLY A 355 -14.92 1.21 -24.08
CA GLY A 355 -14.02 0.11 -24.42
C GLY A 355 -14.10 -0.26 -25.89
N ALA A 356 -13.01 -0.83 -26.40
CA ALA A 356 -13.06 -1.40 -27.74
C ALA A 356 -14.14 -2.46 -27.80
N ALA A 357 -14.78 -2.59 -28.96
CA ALA A 357 -15.72 -3.68 -29.19
C ALA A 357 -15.02 -4.99 -28.80
N PRO A 358 -15.73 -5.94 -28.14
CA PRO A 358 -15.15 -7.23 -27.79
C PRO A 358 -14.41 -7.78 -29.01
N ASP A 359 -13.11 -8.05 -28.87
CA ASP A 359 -12.33 -8.55 -29.99
C ASP A 359 -12.97 -9.86 -30.44
N ALA A 360 -13.67 -9.84 -31.57
CA ALA A 360 -14.37 -11.02 -32.08
C ALA A 360 -13.41 -12.18 -32.39
N THR A 361 -12.11 -11.89 -32.44
CA THR A 361 -11.07 -12.90 -32.58
C THR A 361 -10.64 -13.51 -31.26
N LEU A 362 -10.95 -12.92 -30.10
CA LEU A 362 -10.82 -13.55 -28.78
C LEU A 362 -11.87 -14.65 -28.66
N GLN A 363 -11.39 -15.88 -28.48
CA GLN A 363 -12.23 -17.07 -28.50
C GLN A 363 -12.43 -17.69 -27.13
N SER A 364 -11.50 -17.51 -26.20
CA SER A 364 -11.67 -17.93 -24.82
C SER A 364 -10.78 -17.09 -23.92
N TYR A 365 -11.29 -16.77 -22.73
CA TYR A 365 -10.57 -16.04 -21.71
C TYR A 365 -10.87 -16.61 -20.33
N TYR A 366 -9.87 -17.22 -19.68
CA TYR A 366 -9.99 -17.75 -18.33
C TYR A 366 -9.18 -16.87 -17.38
N THR A 367 -9.89 -16.04 -16.62
CA THR A 367 -9.30 -15.18 -15.57
C THR A 367 -8.85 -15.98 -14.35
N LEU A 368 -9.50 -17.12 -14.08
CA LEU A 368 -9.20 -17.98 -12.93
C LEU A 368 -9.34 -17.26 -11.57
N ASN A 369 -10.27 -16.32 -11.51
CA ASN A 369 -10.56 -15.49 -10.32
C ASN A 369 -11.70 -16.02 -9.46
N GLU A 370 -12.34 -17.14 -9.82
CA GLU A 370 -13.53 -17.64 -9.11
C GLU A 370 -13.24 -18.09 -7.67
N GLY A 371 -12.00 -18.50 -7.39
CA GLY A 371 -11.51 -18.83 -6.04
C GLY A 371 -12.13 -20.06 -5.38
N THR A 372 -13.23 -20.59 -5.92
CA THR A 372 -13.94 -21.79 -5.41
C THR A 372 -14.66 -22.53 -6.55
N GLY A 373 -15.09 -23.77 -6.28
CA GLY A 373 -15.86 -24.58 -7.23
C GLY A 373 -15.00 -25.32 -8.26
N THR A 374 -15.65 -25.89 -9.27
CA THR A 374 -15.03 -26.78 -10.27
C THR A 374 -15.18 -26.29 -11.71
N ILE A 375 -15.56 -25.02 -11.90
CA ILE A 375 -15.76 -24.42 -13.23
C ILE A 375 -14.78 -23.25 -13.37
N ALA A 376 -14.03 -23.24 -14.47
CA ALA A 376 -13.26 -22.09 -14.93
C ALA A 376 -14.09 -21.39 -16.01
N THR A 377 -14.60 -20.20 -15.71
CA THR A 377 -15.56 -19.49 -16.56
C THR A 377 -14.84 -18.84 -17.74
N ASP A 378 -15.42 -18.97 -18.94
CA ASP A 378 -14.96 -18.25 -20.11
C ASP A 378 -15.52 -16.82 -20.12
N SER A 379 -14.66 -15.86 -19.79
CA SER A 379 -14.94 -14.43 -19.73
C SER A 379 -14.95 -13.75 -21.12
N SER A 380 -14.68 -14.49 -22.21
CA SER A 380 -14.73 -13.93 -23.57
C SER A 380 -16.15 -13.73 -24.11
N GLY A 381 -17.18 -14.24 -23.41
CA GLY A 381 -18.57 -14.24 -23.87
C GLY A 381 -18.91 -15.36 -24.85
N ASN A 382 -17.96 -16.26 -25.16
CA ASN A 382 -18.17 -17.36 -26.09
C ASN A 382 -18.65 -18.66 -25.43
N ASN A 383 -18.90 -18.66 -24.12
CA ASN A 383 -19.38 -19.81 -23.33
C ASN A 383 -18.49 -21.07 -23.43
N LYS A 384 -17.18 -20.90 -23.61
CA LYS A 384 -16.21 -22.01 -23.67
C LYS A 384 -15.72 -22.41 -22.26
N ASN A 385 -16.63 -22.53 -21.29
CA ASN A 385 -16.28 -22.81 -19.89
C ASN A 385 -15.44 -24.09 -19.76
N GLY A 386 -14.46 -24.05 -18.86
CA GLY A 386 -13.62 -25.17 -18.49
C GLY A 386 -14.11 -25.92 -17.25
N THR A 387 -13.81 -27.21 -17.16
CA THR A 387 -14.06 -28.02 -15.95
C THR A 387 -12.75 -28.36 -15.26
N ILE A 388 -12.65 -27.95 -14.00
CA ILE A 388 -11.47 -28.13 -13.13
C ILE A 388 -11.49 -29.52 -12.54
N THR A 389 -10.42 -30.27 -12.74
CA THR A 389 -10.22 -31.61 -12.18
C THR A 389 -9.00 -31.57 -11.26
N LYS A 390 -9.24 -31.65 -9.94
CA LYS A 390 -8.24 -31.70 -8.85
C LYS A 390 -7.24 -30.53 -8.72
N ALA A 391 -7.11 -29.66 -9.72
CA ALA A 391 -6.39 -28.40 -9.54
C ALA A 391 -7.07 -27.56 -8.46
N THR A 392 -6.29 -26.81 -7.69
CA THR A 392 -6.78 -26.06 -6.53
C THR A 392 -6.65 -24.58 -6.76
N TRP A 393 -7.66 -23.82 -6.33
CA TRP A 393 -7.59 -22.36 -6.32
C TRP A 393 -6.44 -21.87 -5.47
N THR A 394 -5.73 -20.89 -5.99
CA THR A 394 -4.60 -20.23 -5.34
C THR A 394 -4.62 -18.75 -5.69
N ARG A 395 -3.65 -17.99 -5.20
CA ARG A 395 -3.45 -16.60 -5.60
C ARG A 395 -2.68 -16.53 -6.92
N GLY A 396 -3.19 -15.73 -7.85
CA GLY A 396 -2.64 -15.56 -9.18
C GLY A 396 -1.60 -14.45 -9.29
N LYS A 397 -1.21 -14.19 -10.54
CA LYS A 397 -0.53 -12.96 -10.93
C LYS A 397 -1.48 -11.77 -10.75
N PHE A 398 -2.75 -11.95 -11.09
CA PHE A 398 -3.83 -11.01 -10.89
C PHE A 398 -5.00 -11.73 -10.21
N GLY A 399 -5.38 -11.32 -9.00
CA GLY A 399 -6.45 -12.00 -8.26
C GLY A 399 -6.13 -13.47 -7.96
N GLY A 400 -6.89 -14.38 -8.56
CA GLY A 400 -6.81 -15.82 -8.41
C GLY A 400 -6.03 -16.54 -9.51
N ALA A 401 -5.72 -17.80 -9.27
CA ALA A 401 -5.16 -18.71 -10.25
C ALA A 401 -5.53 -20.15 -9.90
N LEU A 402 -5.17 -21.08 -10.79
CA LEU A 402 -5.17 -22.50 -10.46
C LEU A 402 -3.76 -23.02 -10.26
N SER A 403 -3.59 -23.76 -9.16
CA SER A 403 -2.38 -24.50 -8.82
C SER A 403 -2.51 -25.95 -9.26
N PHE A 404 -1.43 -26.43 -9.88
CA PHE A 404 -1.29 -27.76 -10.43
C PHE A 404 -0.10 -28.47 -9.78
N ASN A 405 -0.23 -29.78 -9.58
CA ASN A 405 0.67 -30.53 -8.70
C ASN A 405 1.90 -31.16 -9.40
N GLY A 406 2.04 -31.04 -10.72
CA GLY A 406 3.13 -31.64 -11.49
C GLY A 406 3.10 -33.17 -11.59
N ILE A 407 2.17 -33.86 -10.93
CA ILE A 407 2.23 -35.32 -10.81
C ILE A 407 1.59 -35.97 -12.04
N SER A 408 2.44 -36.41 -12.97
CA SER A 408 2.02 -37.28 -14.08
C SER A 408 1.33 -38.55 -13.58
N GLY A 409 0.27 -38.98 -14.28
CA GLY A 409 -0.62 -40.07 -13.85
C GLY A 409 -1.75 -39.64 -12.91
N THR A 410 -1.79 -38.39 -12.44
CA THR A 410 -2.92 -37.83 -11.70
C THR A 410 -3.75 -36.94 -12.60
N SER A 411 -5.09 -37.02 -12.58
CA SER A 411 -5.94 -36.09 -13.34
C SER A 411 -5.98 -34.73 -12.64
N ASN A 412 -5.02 -33.85 -12.93
CA ASN A 412 -4.87 -32.52 -12.30
C ASN A 412 -4.78 -31.41 -13.37
N PHE A 413 -5.92 -30.97 -13.92
CA PHE A 413 -5.96 -30.04 -15.05
C PHE A 413 -7.33 -29.34 -15.18
N VAL A 414 -7.42 -28.33 -16.05
CA VAL A 414 -8.71 -27.78 -16.51
C VAL A 414 -8.99 -28.29 -17.91
N SER A 415 -10.09 -29.02 -18.10
CA SER A 415 -10.56 -29.40 -19.43
C SER A 415 -11.33 -28.25 -20.07
N ILE A 416 -11.02 -27.93 -21.32
CA ILE A 416 -11.69 -26.88 -22.12
C ILE A 416 -12.09 -27.43 -23.50
N PRO A 417 -13.10 -26.85 -24.18
CA PRO A 417 -13.46 -27.26 -25.54
C PRO A 417 -12.26 -27.22 -26.50
N THR A 418 -12.28 -28.05 -27.55
CA THR A 418 -11.21 -28.03 -28.56
C THR A 418 -11.25 -26.74 -29.38
N LEU A 419 -10.09 -26.07 -29.47
CA LEU A 419 -9.94 -24.77 -30.12
C LEU A 419 -9.24 -24.94 -31.48
N ASN A 420 -9.99 -25.36 -32.49
CA ASN A 420 -9.46 -25.68 -33.81
C ASN A 420 -9.60 -24.49 -34.78
N TYR A 421 -8.52 -23.74 -34.97
CA TYR A 421 -8.46 -22.58 -35.87
C TYR A 421 -7.31 -22.70 -36.87
N ASP A 422 -7.41 -22.04 -38.02
CA ASP A 422 -6.36 -22.07 -39.06
C ASP A 422 -5.06 -21.36 -38.62
N GLU A 423 -5.20 -20.38 -37.74
CA GLU A 423 -4.16 -19.53 -37.14
C GLU A 423 -4.54 -19.23 -35.68
N ILE A 424 -3.59 -18.85 -34.84
CA ILE A 424 -3.82 -18.80 -33.38
C ILE A 424 -2.89 -17.84 -32.67
N SER A 425 -3.37 -17.30 -31.54
CA SER A 425 -2.52 -16.83 -30.45
C SER A 425 -2.99 -17.40 -29.13
N VAL A 426 -2.05 -17.82 -28.28
CA VAL A 426 -2.32 -18.25 -26.90
C VAL A 426 -1.44 -17.42 -25.99
N SER A 427 -2.01 -16.86 -24.93
CA SER A 427 -1.30 -16.10 -23.89
C SER A 427 -1.65 -16.66 -22.51
N ALA A 428 -0.69 -16.69 -21.60
CA ALA A 428 -0.91 -17.06 -20.21
C ALA A 428 0.15 -16.46 -19.29
N TRP A 429 -0.21 -16.24 -18.03
CA TRP A 429 0.74 -16.11 -16.93
C TRP A 429 0.98 -17.46 -16.28
N PHE A 430 2.22 -17.75 -15.91
CA PHE A 430 2.56 -18.98 -15.18
C PHE A 430 3.58 -18.73 -14.08
N TYR A 431 3.51 -19.52 -13.02
CA TYR A 431 4.50 -19.60 -11.94
C TYR A 431 4.90 -21.05 -11.79
N ARG A 432 6.16 -21.40 -12.04
CA ARG A 432 6.63 -22.78 -11.92
C ARG A 432 7.24 -23.02 -10.53
N TYR A 433 6.86 -24.10 -9.85
CA TYR A 433 7.38 -24.43 -8.52
C TYR A 433 8.73 -25.14 -8.60
N SER A 434 8.82 -26.22 -9.34
CA SER A 434 10.06 -26.97 -9.55
C SER A 434 10.25 -27.35 -11.02
N VAL A 435 11.43 -27.86 -11.34
CA VAL A 435 11.71 -28.42 -12.66
C VAL A 435 11.32 -29.89 -12.66
N ASP A 436 10.22 -30.26 -13.32
CA ASP A 436 9.86 -31.66 -13.48
C ASP A 436 10.96 -32.41 -14.26
N THR A 437 11.44 -33.50 -13.67
CA THR A 437 12.52 -34.33 -14.22
C THR A 437 12.02 -35.54 -15.02
N THR A 438 10.71 -35.80 -14.94
CA THR A 438 10.06 -37.03 -15.41
C THR A 438 9.09 -36.79 -16.57
N ALA A 439 8.46 -35.62 -16.64
CA ALA A 439 7.48 -35.25 -17.65
C ALA A 439 7.58 -33.75 -18.03
N PRO A 440 6.94 -33.31 -19.12
CA PRO A 440 6.90 -31.89 -19.47
C PRO A 440 5.89 -31.13 -18.60
N ASP A 441 6.26 -29.96 -18.08
CA ASP A 441 5.29 -29.04 -17.46
C ASP A 441 4.48 -28.30 -18.54
N THR A 442 3.17 -28.49 -18.60
CA THR A 442 2.32 -27.90 -19.65
C THR A 442 1.46 -26.77 -19.12
N ILE A 443 1.57 -25.59 -19.72
CA ILE A 443 0.76 -24.43 -19.38
C ILE A 443 -0.60 -24.51 -20.08
N PHE A 444 -0.58 -24.77 -21.38
CA PHE A 444 -1.77 -24.86 -22.22
C PHE A 444 -1.53 -25.81 -23.38
N GLY A 445 -2.51 -26.66 -23.72
CA GLY A 445 -2.53 -27.25 -25.06
C GLY A 445 -3.30 -28.55 -25.20
N GLY A 446 -3.17 -29.08 -26.41
CA GLY A 446 -3.65 -30.40 -26.82
C GLY A 446 -2.78 -30.86 -27.97
N TRP A 447 -1.50 -31.13 -27.71
CA TRP A 447 -0.56 -31.61 -28.72
C TRP A 447 -0.32 -33.12 -28.53
N SER A 448 -0.04 -33.86 -29.60
CA SER A 448 0.02 -35.34 -29.59
C SER A 448 1.06 -35.86 -30.59
N TRP A 449 1.56 -37.13 -30.47
CA TRP A 449 2.67 -37.69 -31.32
C TRP A 449 2.52 -39.08 -32.10
N GLY A 450 1.64 -39.31 -33.11
CA GLY A 450 1.81 -40.04 -34.42
C GLY A 450 1.09 -39.34 -35.62
N ASN A 451 1.76 -38.90 -36.71
CA ASN A 451 1.27 -37.98 -37.81
C ASN A 451 0.39 -36.71 -37.50
N LEU A 452 0.94 -35.58 -36.99
CA LEU A 452 0.43 -35.06 -35.69
C LEU A 452 -0.15 -33.69 -35.55
N GLN A 453 -0.77 -33.43 -34.42
CA GLN A 453 -1.92 -32.56 -34.32
C GLN A 453 -1.75 -31.48 -33.26
N GLY A 454 -2.47 -30.38 -33.48
CA GLY A 454 -2.61 -29.28 -32.55
C GLY A 454 -1.36 -28.46 -32.30
N TYR A 455 -1.44 -27.74 -31.19
CA TYR A 455 -0.46 -26.80 -30.68
C TYR A 455 -0.44 -26.87 -29.14
N GLY A 456 0.60 -26.31 -28.54
CA GLY A 456 0.73 -26.26 -27.08
C GLY A 456 1.89 -25.39 -26.61
N LEU A 457 1.80 -24.95 -25.35
CA LEU A 457 2.79 -24.20 -24.59
C LEU A 457 3.23 -25.05 -23.39
N TYR A 458 4.50 -25.49 -23.39
CA TYR A 458 5.02 -26.41 -22.38
C TYR A 458 6.54 -26.33 -22.25
N PHE A 459 7.06 -26.79 -21.10
CA PHE A 459 8.48 -27.01 -20.87
C PHE A 459 8.90 -28.40 -21.31
N ASN A 460 10.10 -28.51 -21.85
CA ASN A 460 10.62 -29.78 -22.35
C ASN A 460 11.04 -30.74 -21.21
N GLN A 461 11.00 -32.05 -21.46
CA GLN A 461 11.30 -33.09 -20.47
C GLN A 461 12.75 -33.62 -20.49
N TYR A 462 13.51 -33.34 -21.56
CA TYR A 462 14.81 -33.97 -21.79
C TYR A 462 15.93 -33.33 -20.97
N SER A 463 16.82 -34.18 -20.41
CA SER A 463 18.03 -33.75 -19.70
C SER A 463 18.82 -32.71 -20.50
N GLY A 464 19.29 -31.66 -19.82
CA GLY A 464 19.99 -30.52 -20.43
C GLY A 464 19.10 -29.47 -21.12
N SER A 465 17.77 -29.64 -21.11
CA SER A 465 16.81 -28.71 -21.74
C SER A 465 15.48 -28.61 -20.99
N ARG A 466 15.46 -28.90 -19.69
CA ARG A 466 14.24 -28.92 -18.86
C ARG A 466 13.68 -27.53 -18.53
N ASP A 467 14.50 -26.51 -18.70
CA ASP A 467 14.12 -25.09 -18.61
C ASP A 467 13.75 -24.47 -19.96
N THR A 468 13.69 -25.28 -21.03
CA THR A 468 13.33 -24.79 -22.36
C THR A 468 11.80 -24.74 -22.49
N ILE A 469 11.24 -23.53 -22.46
CA ILE A 469 9.82 -23.32 -22.80
C ILE A 469 9.63 -23.37 -24.31
N ARG A 470 8.54 -23.99 -24.76
CA ARG A 470 8.22 -24.23 -26.18
C ARG A 470 6.80 -23.82 -26.50
N PHE A 471 6.64 -23.17 -27.64
CA PHE A 471 5.38 -23.15 -28.38
C PHE A 471 5.52 -24.12 -29.56
N ILE A 472 4.75 -25.21 -29.55
CA ILE A 472 4.73 -26.20 -30.63
C ILE A 472 3.51 -25.97 -31.51
N VAL A 473 3.68 -26.08 -32.83
CA VAL A 473 2.57 -25.99 -33.79
C VAL A 473 2.78 -27.02 -34.88
N THR A 474 1.74 -27.79 -35.19
CA THR A 474 1.71 -28.63 -36.39
C THR A 474 0.73 -28.07 -37.41
N THR A 475 1.21 -27.82 -38.62
CA THR A 475 0.46 -27.22 -39.74
C THR A 475 0.35 -28.21 -40.90
N LYS A 476 -0.57 -27.97 -41.83
CA LYS A 476 -0.72 -28.75 -43.06
C LYS A 476 -0.96 -27.87 -44.28
N THR A 477 -0.49 -28.34 -45.44
CA THR A 477 -0.89 -27.82 -46.74
C THR A 477 -2.33 -28.24 -47.09
N SER A 478 -2.90 -27.66 -48.14
CA SER A 478 -4.19 -28.12 -48.71
C SER A 478 -4.16 -29.58 -49.16
N GLY A 479 -2.99 -30.08 -49.60
CA GLY A 479 -2.76 -31.49 -49.94
C GLY A 479 -2.52 -32.40 -48.73
N GLY A 480 -2.62 -31.89 -47.50
CA GLY A 480 -2.51 -32.67 -46.27
C GLY A 480 -1.08 -32.96 -45.80
N ILE A 481 -0.06 -32.36 -46.42
CA ILE A 481 1.34 -32.52 -46.00
C ILE A 481 1.54 -31.78 -44.68
N LYS A 482 1.90 -32.51 -43.62
CA LYS A 482 2.04 -31.97 -42.26
C LYS A 482 3.48 -31.49 -41.99
N THR A 483 3.61 -30.36 -41.30
CA THR A 483 4.90 -29.79 -40.85
C THR A 483 4.77 -29.37 -39.39
N GLN A 484 5.71 -29.78 -38.55
CA GLN A 484 5.75 -29.44 -37.13
C GLN A 484 7.00 -28.63 -36.81
N LYS A 485 6.84 -27.58 -36.00
CA LYS A 485 7.96 -26.75 -35.54
C LYS A 485 7.78 -26.30 -34.10
N ASN A 486 8.90 -25.98 -33.46
CA ASN A 486 9.00 -25.53 -32.08
C ASN A 486 9.69 -24.17 -32.04
N ALA A 487 8.98 -23.13 -31.64
CA ALA A 487 9.61 -21.90 -31.19
C ALA A 487 9.97 -22.08 -29.71
N ALA A 488 11.24 -21.85 -29.33
CA ALA A 488 11.75 -22.26 -28.03
C ALA A 488 12.71 -21.23 -27.42
N LYS A 489 12.78 -21.21 -26.08
CA LYS A 489 13.70 -20.36 -25.29
C LYS A 489 14.13 -21.08 -24.01
N ASP A 490 15.43 -21.10 -23.75
CA ASP A 490 15.96 -21.51 -22.45
C ASP A 490 15.71 -20.40 -21.42
N LEU A 491 14.93 -20.74 -20.40
CA LEU A 491 14.51 -19.83 -19.34
C LEU A 491 15.31 -20.14 -18.07
N ILE A 492 16.57 -19.68 -18.02
CA ILE A 492 17.44 -19.87 -16.85
C ILE A 492 16.77 -19.21 -15.65
N ALA A 493 16.57 -19.97 -14.56
CA ALA A 493 15.70 -19.65 -13.42
C ALA A 493 14.20 -19.61 -13.78
N SER A 494 13.69 -20.71 -14.35
CA SER A 494 12.28 -20.86 -14.74
C SER A 494 11.30 -20.98 -13.56
N THR A 495 11.81 -21.21 -12.35
CA THR A 495 11.02 -21.45 -11.13
C THR A 495 11.03 -20.24 -10.18
N GLY A 496 10.05 -20.20 -9.26
CA GLY A 496 10.05 -19.24 -8.15
C GLY A 496 9.59 -17.81 -8.51
N LYS A 497 9.04 -17.59 -9.71
CA LYS A 497 8.50 -16.29 -10.13
C LYS A 497 7.46 -16.42 -11.25
N TRP A 498 6.66 -15.37 -11.41
CA TRP A 498 5.68 -15.24 -12.49
C TRP A 498 6.34 -14.83 -13.80
N TYR A 499 5.91 -15.45 -14.87
CA TYR A 499 6.28 -15.13 -16.25
C TYR A 499 5.03 -15.00 -17.11
N HIS A 500 5.04 -14.05 -18.05
CA HIS A 500 4.06 -14.01 -19.12
C HIS A 500 4.61 -14.76 -20.34
N VAL A 501 3.82 -15.65 -20.95
CA VAL A 501 4.18 -16.34 -22.19
C VAL A 501 3.09 -16.18 -23.23
N ALA A 502 3.49 -15.98 -24.49
CA ALA A 502 2.56 -16.03 -25.61
C ALA A 502 3.15 -16.76 -26.83
N GLY A 503 2.33 -17.57 -27.49
CA GLY A 503 2.65 -18.23 -28.76
C GLY A 503 1.70 -17.78 -29.86
N THR A 504 2.22 -17.35 -31.02
CA THR A 504 1.39 -16.91 -32.16
C THR A 504 1.74 -17.71 -33.42
N TYR A 505 0.75 -18.04 -34.25
CA TYR A 505 0.96 -18.56 -35.60
C TYR A 505 0.08 -17.81 -36.59
N ASP A 506 0.71 -17.25 -37.63
CA ASP A 506 0.07 -16.53 -38.73
C ASP A 506 0.12 -17.40 -40.00
N LYS A 507 -1.04 -17.79 -40.54
CA LYS A 507 -1.12 -18.61 -41.75
C LYS A 507 -0.68 -17.86 -43.01
N THR A 508 -0.94 -16.55 -43.06
CA THR A 508 -0.66 -15.69 -44.22
C THR A 508 0.84 -15.49 -44.40
N THR A 509 1.60 -15.40 -43.30
CA THR A 509 3.06 -15.28 -43.36
C THR A 509 3.78 -16.60 -43.09
N GLY A 510 3.10 -17.60 -42.53
CA GLY A 510 3.68 -18.86 -42.07
C GLY A 510 4.50 -18.71 -40.78
N LYS A 511 4.51 -17.54 -40.14
CA LYS A 511 5.36 -17.26 -38.97
C LYS A 511 4.74 -17.81 -37.70
N GLN A 512 5.48 -18.66 -37.01
CA GLN A 512 5.23 -19.10 -35.63
C GLN A 512 6.19 -18.36 -34.71
N LYS A 513 5.69 -17.70 -33.66
CA LYS A 513 6.51 -16.92 -32.74
C LYS A 513 6.25 -17.32 -31.29
N LEU A 514 7.27 -17.15 -30.47
CA LEU A 514 7.21 -17.30 -29.01
C LEU A 514 7.66 -15.98 -28.37
N TYR A 515 6.90 -15.54 -27.39
CA TYR A 515 7.16 -14.36 -26.59
C TYR A 515 7.25 -14.75 -25.11
N VAL A 516 8.17 -14.11 -24.39
CA VAL A 516 8.30 -14.21 -22.92
C VAL A 516 8.37 -12.80 -22.36
N ASP A 517 7.56 -12.50 -21.36
CA ASP A 517 7.39 -11.17 -20.77
C ASP A 517 7.12 -10.08 -21.81
N GLY A 518 6.30 -10.43 -22.81
CA GLY A 518 5.90 -9.55 -23.91
C GLY A 518 6.97 -9.38 -24.99
N LEU A 519 8.19 -9.92 -24.80
CA LEU A 519 9.30 -9.79 -25.73
C LEU A 519 9.39 -11.00 -26.65
N LEU A 520 9.59 -10.76 -27.95
CA LEU A 520 9.81 -11.82 -28.95
C LEU A 520 11.13 -12.54 -28.66
N VAL A 521 11.08 -13.84 -28.37
CA VAL A 521 12.28 -14.64 -28.06
C VAL A 521 12.65 -15.63 -29.17
N ASN A 522 11.70 -16.07 -29.98
CA ASN A 522 11.97 -16.98 -31.09
C ASN A 522 10.94 -16.84 -32.22
N THR A 523 11.38 -17.04 -33.47
CA THR A 523 10.51 -17.16 -34.64
C THR A 523 10.89 -18.41 -35.43
N GLN A 524 9.89 -19.22 -35.77
CA GLN A 524 9.95 -20.31 -36.73
C GLN A 524 9.08 -19.96 -37.95
N THR A 525 9.38 -20.57 -39.09
CA THR A 525 8.61 -20.35 -40.34
C THR A 525 8.14 -21.68 -40.91
N HIS A 526 6.83 -21.83 -41.05
CA HIS A 526 6.14 -22.87 -41.82
C HIS A 526 5.94 -22.40 -43.26
N PRO A 527 5.65 -23.31 -44.21
CA PRO A 527 5.19 -22.90 -45.53
C PRO A 527 3.99 -21.94 -45.44
N THR A 528 4.06 -20.85 -46.19
CA THR A 528 2.98 -19.84 -46.27
C THR A 528 1.67 -20.46 -46.75
N GLY A 529 0.56 -20.09 -46.13
CA GLY A 529 -0.78 -20.58 -46.43
C GLY A 529 -1.13 -21.92 -45.78
N ASN A 530 -0.20 -22.54 -45.03
CA ASN A 530 -0.55 -23.69 -44.22
C ASN A 530 -1.53 -23.31 -43.11
N ILE A 531 -2.42 -24.23 -42.77
CA ILE A 531 -3.33 -24.10 -41.63
C ILE A 531 -2.91 -25.04 -40.51
N ILE A 532 -3.23 -24.72 -39.26
CA ILE A 532 -2.99 -25.64 -38.14
C ILE A 532 -3.77 -26.96 -38.37
N VAL A 533 -3.15 -28.09 -38.04
CA VAL A 533 -3.82 -29.40 -38.06
C VAL A 533 -4.82 -29.45 -36.90
N PRO A 534 -6.13 -29.62 -37.16
CA PRO A 534 -7.12 -29.72 -36.10
C PRO A 534 -6.76 -30.82 -35.09
N TYR A 535 -6.85 -30.50 -33.82
CA TYR A 535 -6.71 -31.45 -32.74
C TYR A 535 -7.98 -32.32 -32.63
N THR A 536 -7.76 -33.63 -32.79
CA THR A 536 -8.78 -34.69 -32.74
C THR A 536 -8.37 -35.81 -31.79
N GLY A 537 -7.29 -35.62 -31.01
CA GLY A 537 -6.73 -36.63 -30.11
C GLY A 537 -7.54 -36.86 -28.84
N ALA A 538 -8.33 -35.86 -28.43
CA ALA A 538 -9.27 -35.93 -27.33
C ALA A 538 -10.47 -34.99 -27.60
N SER A 539 -11.52 -35.13 -26.81
CA SER A 539 -12.71 -34.25 -26.86
C SER A 539 -12.49 -32.87 -26.22
N TYR A 540 -11.31 -32.62 -25.65
CA TYR A 540 -10.97 -31.39 -24.93
C TYR A 540 -9.50 -31.02 -25.15
N MET A 541 -9.15 -29.75 -24.95
CA MET A 541 -7.79 -29.28 -24.67
C MET A 541 -7.64 -29.00 -23.17
N ALA A 542 -6.42 -28.81 -22.67
CA ALA A 542 -6.22 -28.59 -21.24
C ALA A 542 -5.38 -27.36 -20.91
N ILE A 543 -5.71 -26.73 -19.78
CA ILE A 543 -4.83 -25.82 -19.03
C ILE A 543 -4.17 -26.65 -17.93
N GLY A 544 -2.86 -26.49 -17.76
CA GLY A 544 -2.09 -27.21 -16.75
C GLY A 544 -1.74 -28.66 -17.10
N ALA A 545 -2.03 -29.16 -18.30
CA ALA A 545 -1.65 -30.50 -18.73
C ALA A 545 -1.57 -30.67 -20.25
N LEU A 546 -0.78 -31.66 -20.71
CA LEU A 546 -0.73 -32.05 -22.12
C LEU A 546 -1.86 -33.02 -22.49
N THR A 547 -2.19 -33.95 -21.58
CA THR A 547 -3.31 -34.91 -21.67
C THR A 547 -3.87 -35.18 -20.27
N SER A 548 -4.95 -35.95 -20.11
CA SER A 548 -5.55 -36.23 -18.78
C SER A 548 -4.59 -36.82 -17.74
N ASN A 549 -3.55 -37.53 -18.18
CA ASN A 549 -2.69 -38.32 -17.30
C ASN A 549 -1.19 -38.05 -17.55
N TYR A 550 -0.82 -37.03 -18.33
CA TYR A 550 0.59 -36.79 -18.69
C TYR A 550 0.91 -35.32 -18.91
N GLY A 551 2.09 -34.93 -18.42
CA GLY A 551 2.67 -33.61 -18.64
C GLY A 551 1.95 -32.50 -17.88
N HIS A 552 1.68 -32.74 -16.59
CA HIS A 552 1.01 -31.78 -15.72
C HIS A 552 1.98 -30.68 -15.30
N MET A 553 1.48 -29.45 -15.21
CA MET A 553 2.23 -28.34 -14.67
C MET A 553 2.51 -28.56 -13.18
N ASP A 554 3.76 -28.42 -12.76
CA ASP A 554 4.12 -28.15 -11.36
C ASP A 554 4.16 -26.64 -11.11
N GLY A 555 3.03 -26.06 -10.71
CA GLY A 555 2.93 -24.62 -10.56
C GLY A 555 1.54 -24.04 -10.80
N ASN A 556 1.48 -22.73 -10.96
CA ASN A 556 0.25 -21.98 -11.14
C ASN A 556 0.12 -21.48 -12.58
N VAL A 557 -1.11 -21.44 -13.09
CA VAL A 557 -1.46 -20.78 -14.35
C VAL A 557 -2.56 -19.77 -14.09
N ASP A 558 -2.45 -18.62 -14.74
CA ASP A 558 -3.34 -17.47 -14.60
C ASP A 558 -3.55 -16.79 -15.97
N GLU A 559 -4.65 -16.04 -16.12
CA GLU A 559 -4.95 -15.17 -17.27
C GLU A 559 -4.72 -15.86 -18.63
N VAL A 560 -5.49 -16.91 -18.93
CA VAL A 560 -5.34 -17.68 -20.18
C VAL A 560 -6.23 -17.11 -21.28
N LEU A 561 -5.63 -16.53 -22.32
CA LEU A 561 -6.32 -15.97 -23.48
C LEU A 561 -6.01 -16.76 -24.75
N VAL A 562 -7.02 -16.97 -25.60
CA VAL A 562 -6.86 -17.63 -26.90
C VAL A 562 -7.57 -16.84 -27.99
N TYR A 563 -6.85 -16.49 -29.05
CA TYR A 563 -7.35 -15.75 -30.21
C TYR A 563 -7.28 -16.60 -31.48
N ASN A 564 -8.29 -16.57 -32.35
CA ASN A 564 -8.26 -17.23 -33.66
C ASN A 564 -7.52 -16.43 -34.76
N ARG A 565 -6.60 -15.54 -34.35
CA ARG A 565 -5.68 -14.78 -35.20
C ARG A 565 -4.29 -14.76 -34.59
N ALA A 566 -3.27 -14.47 -35.41
CA ALA A 566 -1.97 -14.06 -34.88
C ALA A 566 -2.03 -12.62 -34.32
N LEU A 567 -1.62 -12.44 -33.06
CA LEU A 567 -1.45 -11.15 -32.42
C LEU A 567 -0.17 -10.46 -32.93
N SER A 568 -0.19 -9.13 -32.96
CA SER A 568 1.01 -8.31 -33.20
C SER A 568 1.97 -8.37 -32.00
N ALA A 569 3.21 -7.89 -32.15
CA ALA A 569 4.13 -7.82 -31.01
C ALA A 569 3.63 -6.80 -29.97
N GLU A 570 2.99 -5.74 -30.45
CA GLU A 570 2.38 -4.68 -29.66
C GLU A 570 1.18 -5.21 -28.86
N ASP A 571 0.31 -6.01 -29.48
CA ASP A 571 -0.83 -6.66 -28.81
C ASP A 571 -0.33 -7.59 -27.69
N VAL A 572 0.69 -8.42 -27.97
CA VAL A 572 1.27 -9.33 -26.98
C VAL A 572 1.95 -8.57 -25.83
N LEU A 573 2.60 -7.45 -26.12
CA LEU A 573 3.19 -6.60 -25.09
C LEU A 573 2.10 -5.93 -24.23
N ALA A 574 0.97 -5.54 -24.82
CA ALA A 574 -0.16 -5.00 -24.09
C ALA A 574 -0.76 -6.01 -23.12
N LEU A 575 -0.89 -7.29 -23.52
CA LEU A 575 -1.38 -8.37 -22.64
C LEU A 575 -0.55 -8.57 -21.36
N ARG A 576 0.75 -8.21 -21.38
CA ARG A 576 1.60 -8.23 -20.17
C ARG A 576 1.13 -7.23 -19.10
N PHE A 577 0.56 -6.10 -19.53
CA PHE A 577 0.11 -5.02 -18.64
C PHE A 577 -1.41 -4.98 -18.50
N TYR A 578 -2.10 -5.93 -19.13
CA TYR A 578 -3.54 -5.96 -19.21
C TYR A 578 -4.11 -6.54 -17.91
N ASN A 579 -4.77 -5.69 -17.12
CA ASN A 579 -5.77 -6.12 -16.15
C ASN A 579 -7.11 -6.20 -16.88
N SER A 580 -7.87 -7.28 -16.66
CA SER A 580 -9.13 -7.61 -17.34
C SER A 580 -10.07 -6.40 -17.59
N THR A 581 -10.69 -6.33 -18.77
CA THR A 581 -11.77 -5.36 -19.09
C THR A 581 -13.10 -5.68 -18.42
N THR A 582 -13.23 -6.85 -17.80
CA THR A 582 -14.19 -7.06 -16.71
C THR A 582 -13.55 -6.52 -15.43
N PRO A 583 -14.08 -5.48 -14.77
CA PRO A 583 -13.52 -5.01 -13.52
C PRO A 583 -13.56 -6.17 -12.53
N ASP A 584 -12.41 -6.74 -12.16
CA ASP A 584 -12.32 -7.47 -10.91
C ASP A 584 -12.59 -6.42 -9.83
N THR A 585 -13.77 -6.46 -9.19
CA THR A 585 -14.12 -5.51 -8.15
C THR A 585 -13.70 -6.00 -6.77
N THR A 586 -13.04 -7.15 -6.68
CA THR A 586 -12.70 -7.79 -5.41
C THR A 586 -11.49 -7.07 -4.81
N PRO A 587 -11.62 -6.45 -3.63
CA PRO A 587 -10.48 -5.84 -2.96
C PRO A 587 -9.45 -6.92 -2.62
N LEU A 588 -8.16 -6.60 -2.83
CA LEU A 588 -7.08 -7.49 -2.45
C LEU A 588 -5.94 -6.75 -1.76
N VAL A 589 -5.23 -7.49 -0.91
CA VAL A 589 -3.97 -7.09 -0.29
C VAL A 589 -2.93 -8.19 -0.44
N ARG A 590 -1.69 -7.79 -0.70
CA ARG A 590 -0.52 -8.67 -0.79
C ARG A 590 0.66 -8.04 -0.08
N ILE A 591 1.26 -8.75 0.86
CA ILE A 591 2.52 -8.34 1.48
C ILE A 591 3.64 -8.55 0.46
N THR A 592 4.26 -7.46 0.03
CA THR A 592 5.39 -7.47 -0.92
C THR A 592 6.72 -7.51 -0.21
N THR A 593 6.82 -6.85 0.93
CA THR A 593 7.96 -6.93 1.84
C THR A 593 7.45 -6.96 3.27
N PRO A 594 8.08 -7.71 4.18
CA PRO A 594 9.13 -8.69 3.92
C PRO A 594 8.61 -9.91 3.13
N ASP A 595 9.50 -10.64 2.46
CA ASP A 595 9.19 -11.97 1.95
C ASP A 595 9.25 -13.03 3.06
N ASN A 596 8.90 -14.26 2.73
CA ASN A 596 9.09 -15.38 3.65
C ASN A 596 10.59 -15.53 3.89
N TYR A 597 11.00 -15.84 5.10
CA TYR A 597 12.41 -16.02 5.46
C TYR A 597 13.27 -14.76 5.42
N TYR A 598 12.70 -13.57 5.23
CA TYR A 598 13.41 -12.30 5.37
C TYR A 598 14.16 -12.25 6.71
N LEU A 599 15.40 -11.76 6.69
CA LEU A 599 16.19 -11.54 7.90
C LEU A 599 16.72 -10.11 7.98
N GLN A 600 16.69 -9.59 9.20
CA GLN A 600 17.41 -8.39 9.57
C GLN A 600 17.78 -8.42 11.05
N GLU A 601 18.75 -7.59 11.40
CA GLU A 601 19.17 -7.44 12.80
C GLU A 601 18.43 -6.35 13.54
N ASN A 602 17.87 -5.37 12.81
CA ASN A 602 17.05 -4.33 13.42
C ASN A 602 15.73 -4.94 13.94
N LEU A 603 15.34 -4.54 15.14
CA LEU A 603 14.08 -4.92 15.77
C LEU A 603 12.87 -4.19 15.15
N ASP A 604 13.11 -3.22 14.28
CA ASP A 604 12.06 -2.56 13.51
C ASP A 604 11.86 -3.23 12.15
N LEU A 605 10.67 -3.78 11.91
CA LEU A 605 10.31 -4.48 10.68
C LEU A 605 9.43 -3.61 9.78
N SER A 606 9.99 -3.23 8.63
CA SER A 606 9.23 -2.56 7.57
C SER A 606 8.40 -3.58 6.80
N VAL A 607 7.11 -3.28 6.63
CA VAL A 607 6.16 -4.09 5.89
C VAL A 607 5.47 -3.23 4.85
N GLN A 608 5.44 -3.69 3.61
CA GLN A 608 4.77 -3.01 2.50
C GLN A 608 3.80 -3.98 1.83
N THR A 609 2.75 -3.41 1.24
CA THR A 609 1.78 -4.19 0.47
C THR A 609 1.54 -3.63 -0.94
N GLU A 610 1.23 -4.54 -1.84
CA GLU A 610 0.52 -4.27 -3.09
C GLU A 610 -0.97 -4.52 -2.86
N THR A 611 -1.80 -3.67 -3.45
CA THR A 611 -3.25 -3.74 -3.31
C THR A 611 -3.91 -3.56 -4.66
N ASN A 612 -5.14 -4.04 -4.80
CA ASN A 612 -5.96 -3.78 -5.97
C ASN A 612 -7.42 -3.61 -5.54
N ASN A 613 -8.16 -2.78 -6.28
CA ASN A 613 -9.61 -2.60 -6.15
C ASN A 613 -10.10 -2.25 -4.73
N LEU A 614 -9.28 -1.54 -3.93
CA LEU A 614 -9.71 -0.95 -2.66
C LEU A 614 -10.73 0.15 -2.92
N GLN A 615 -11.82 0.16 -2.15
CA GLN A 615 -12.79 1.25 -2.15
C GLN A 615 -12.18 2.50 -1.50
N GLN A 616 -12.70 3.69 -1.82
CA GLN A 616 -12.14 4.99 -1.38
C GLN A 616 -11.95 5.13 0.15
N ASN A 617 -12.71 4.37 0.93
CA ASN A 617 -12.70 4.42 2.39
C ASN A 617 -12.09 3.15 3.03
N GLN A 618 -11.42 2.30 2.24
CA GLN A 618 -10.75 1.10 2.73
C GLN A 618 -9.25 1.36 2.96
N GLY A 619 -8.70 0.67 3.95
CA GLY A 619 -7.28 0.66 4.27
C GLY A 619 -6.78 -0.75 4.52
N ILE A 620 -5.54 -0.85 5.00
CA ILE A 620 -4.90 -2.12 5.36
C ILE A 620 -4.61 -2.13 6.86
N LEU A 621 -5.07 -3.18 7.54
CA LEU A 621 -4.66 -3.54 8.90
C LEU A 621 -3.51 -4.54 8.82
N PHE A 622 -2.34 -4.10 9.24
CA PHE A 622 -1.16 -4.95 9.43
C PHE A 622 -1.16 -5.50 10.85
N VAL A 623 -0.84 -6.79 10.99
CA VAL A 623 -0.72 -7.46 12.28
C VAL A 623 0.57 -8.27 12.31
N ALA A 624 1.44 -8.01 13.28
CA ALA A 624 2.56 -8.90 13.60
C ALA A 624 2.16 -9.84 14.74
N ASP A 625 2.47 -11.13 14.60
CA ASP A 625 2.25 -12.21 15.56
C ASP A 625 0.81 -12.33 16.05
N SER A 626 -0.12 -12.36 15.09
CA SER A 626 -1.55 -12.36 15.40
C SER A 626 -1.96 -13.51 16.33
N GLY A 627 -2.73 -13.18 17.37
CA GLY A 627 -3.25 -14.10 18.39
C GLY A 627 -2.24 -14.48 19.48
N THR A 628 -1.05 -13.88 19.50
CA THR A 628 -0.03 -14.12 20.53
C THR A 628 0.01 -13.00 21.58
N ALA A 629 0.77 -13.20 22.65
CA ALA A 629 1.03 -12.16 23.65
C ALA A 629 1.86 -10.98 23.11
N ASN A 630 2.50 -11.15 21.94
CA ASN A 630 3.37 -10.16 21.30
C ASN A 630 2.69 -9.46 20.12
N GLU A 631 1.37 -9.62 19.96
CA GLU A 631 0.64 -9.05 18.83
C GLU A 631 0.82 -7.53 18.75
N GLN A 632 1.25 -7.03 17.58
CA GLN A 632 1.25 -5.62 17.25
C GLN A 632 0.31 -5.37 16.07
N THR A 633 -0.46 -4.27 16.12
CA THR A 633 -1.41 -3.91 15.06
C THR A 633 -1.20 -2.47 14.62
N ILE A 634 -1.18 -2.24 13.31
CA ILE A 634 -1.06 -0.90 12.70
C ILE A 634 -2.01 -0.84 11.52
N SER A 635 -2.87 0.19 11.45
CA SER A 635 -3.73 0.43 10.29
C SER A 635 -3.19 1.58 9.46
N ASP A 636 -3.18 1.42 8.14
CA ASP A 636 -2.80 2.46 7.18
C ASP A 636 -3.89 2.61 6.12
N TYR A 637 -4.29 3.86 5.89
CA TYR A 637 -5.34 4.24 4.94
C TYR A 637 -4.78 5.10 3.79
N THR A 638 -3.45 5.27 3.71
CA THR A 638 -2.79 6.10 2.69
C THR A 638 -1.94 5.23 1.78
N THR A 639 -2.02 5.43 0.46
CA THR A 639 -1.14 4.76 -0.48
C THR A 639 0.20 5.51 -0.63
N PRO A 640 1.37 4.84 -0.72
CA PRO A 640 1.55 3.39 -0.63
C PRO A 640 1.31 2.86 0.79
N TYR A 641 0.69 1.69 0.90
CA TYR A 641 0.35 1.08 2.19
C TYR A 641 1.57 0.41 2.80
N GLU A 642 2.15 1.05 3.80
CA GLU A 642 3.38 0.62 4.46
C GLU A 642 3.43 0.97 5.93
N VAL A 643 4.01 0.07 6.74
CA VAL A 643 4.14 0.26 8.18
C VAL A 643 5.52 -0.20 8.65
N VAL A 644 5.90 0.28 9.84
CA VAL A 644 7.06 -0.22 10.56
C VAL A 644 6.59 -0.73 11.92
N PHE A 645 6.68 -2.04 12.14
CA PHE A 645 6.55 -2.61 13.48
C PHE A 645 7.84 -2.35 14.23
N THR A 646 7.77 -1.77 15.42
CA THR A 646 8.97 -1.37 16.17
C THR A 646 9.20 -2.25 17.39
N ASN A 647 10.46 -2.39 17.80
CA ASN A 647 10.84 -3.12 19.02
C ASN A 647 10.31 -4.57 19.07
N LEU A 648 10.32 -5.28 17.94
CA LEU A 648 10.04 -6.71 17.91
C LEU A 648 11.15 -7.52 18.61
N SER A 649 10.85 -8.76 19.00
CA SER A 649 11.85 -9.68 19.56
C SER A 649 12.77 -10.25 18.48
N GLN A 650 13.98 -10.70 18.86
CA GLN A 650 14.76 -11.56 17.98
C GLN A 650 14.13 -12.96 17.92
N SER A 651 13.28 -13.20 16.93
CA SER A 651 12.51 -14.43 16.76
C SER A 651 11.94 -14.55 15.34
N GLU A 652 11.29 -15.68 15.04
CA GLU A 652 10.41 -15.75 13.86
C GLU A 652 9.09 -15.03 14.14
N HIS A 653 8.63 -14.25 13.16
CA HIS A 653 7.39 -13.51 13.18
C HIS A 653 6.43 -13.98 12.08
N VAL A 654 5.15 -13.83 12.37
CA VAL A 654 4.06 -13.97 11.38
C VAL A 654 3.49 -12.60 11.10
N ILE A 655 3.47 -12.20 9.84
CA ILE A 655 2.92 -10.90 9.42
C ILE A 655 1.65 -11.14 8.62
N ASP A 656 0.55 -10.57 9.09
CA ASP A 656 -0.73 -10.56 8.41
C ASP A 656 -1.03 -9.14 7.89
N ALA A 657 -1.71 -9.06 6.75
CA ALA A 657 -2.28 -7.81 6.23
C ALA A 657 -3.73 -8.07 5.82
N PHE A 658 -4.67 -7.30 6.35
CA PHE A 658 -6.11 -7.41 6.06
C PHE A 658 -6.62 -6.13 5.41
N VAL A 659 -7.46 -6.25 4.39
CA VAL A 659 -8.28 -5.12 3.93
C VAL A 659 -9.32 -4.80 5.01
N VAL A 660 -9.43 -3.54 5.39
CA VAL A 660 -10.39 -3.04 6.38
C VAL A 660 -11.20 -1.86 5.84
N ASP A 661 -12.42 -1.68 6.35
CA ASP A 661 -13.26 -0.51 6.08
C ASP A 661 -12.83 0.71 6.93
N GLU A 662 -13.52 1.84 6.77
CA GLU A 662 -13.25 3.10 7.49
C GLU A 662 -13.39 3.01 9.01
N TRP A 663 -13.99 1.94 9.52
CA TRP A 663 -14.14 1.67 10.95
C TRP A 663 -13.16 0.60 11.45
N GLY A 664 -12.27 0.11 10.58
CA GLY A 664 -11.28 -0.92 10.90
C GLY A 664 -11.83 -2.36 10.88
N ASN A 665 -13.04 -2.60 10.38
CA ASN A 665 -13.57 -3.97 10.28
C ASN A 665 -12.99 -4.66 9.05
N LYS A 666 -12.62 -5.95 9.21
CA LYS A 666 -12.08 -6.78 8.12
C LYS A 666 -13.12 -6.96 7.01
N VAL A 667 -12.72 -6.65 5.79
CA VAL A 667 -13.54 -6.85 4.59
C VAL A 667 -13.48 -8.33 4.21
N SER A 668 -14.65 -8.93 3.97
CA SER A 668 -14.73 -10.34 3.57
C SER A 668 -14.29 -10.53 2.12
N GLY A 669 -13.47 -11.55 1.87
CA GLY A 669 -13.01 -11.91 0.53
C GLY A 669 -11.90 -12.94 0.61
N VAL A 670 -11.68 -13.68 -0.47
CA VAL A 670 -10.62 -14.70 -0.55
C VAL A 670 -9.22 -14.07 -0.68
N TYR A 671 -9.15 -12.80 -1.11
CA TYR A 671 -7.89 -12.07 -1.32
C TYR A 671 -7.76 -10.82 -0.44
N THR A 672 -8.70 -10.59 0.48
CA THR A 672 -8.66 -9.46 1.44
C THR A 672 -7.74 -9.71 2.63
N HIS A 673 -7.01 -10.82 2.65
CA HIS A 673 -6.03 -11.17 3.67
C HIS A 673 -4.80 -11.78 3.00
N ASP A 674 -3.61 -11.34 3.40
CA ASP A 674 -2.35 -12.01 3.11
C ASP A 674 -1.55 -12.29 4.37
N ARG A 675 -0.73 -13.35 4.32
CA ARG A 675 0.10 -13.80 5.44
C ARG A 675 1.51 -14.15 4.97
N LYS A 676 2.50 -13.60 5.65
CA LYS A 676 3.90 -14.04 5.62
C LYS A 676 4.23 -14.77 6.91
N ILE A 677 4.84 -15.94 6.79
CA ILE A 677 5.35 -16.71 7.92
C ILE A 677 6.86 -16.75 7.88
N GLN A 678 7.48 -17.05 9.03
CA GLN A 678 8.93 -17.21 9.16
C GLN A 678 9.70 -15.95 8.75
N VAL A 679 9.16 -14.79 9.10
CA VAL A 679 9.86 -13.51 8.95
C VAL A 679 10.79 -13.37 10.15
N GLY A 680 12.08 -13.55 9.96
CA GLY A 680 13.04 -13.60 11.05
C GLY A 680 13.62 -12.24 11.40
N ILE A 681 13.76 -11.98 12.70
CA ILE A 681 14.64 -10.93 13.22
C ILE A 681 15.75 -11.64 14.01
N GLY A 682 17.00 -11.47 13.59
CA GLY A 682 18.13 -12.27 14.05
C GLY A 682 19.38 -12.00 13.21
N ASP A 683 20.44 -12.79 13.39
CA ASP A 683 21.74 -12.41 12.82
C ASP A 683 21.87 -12.78 11.36
N TYR A 684 22.34 -11.81 10.57
CA TYR A 684 22.54 -11.95 9.15
C TYR A 684 24.03 -11.92 8.81
N TYR A 685 24.54 -13.08 8.39
CA TYR A 685 25.90 -13.32 7.93
C TYR A 685 25.96 -13.38 6.40
N VAL A 686 27.07 -12.91 5.84
CA VAL A 686 27.42 -13.06 4.43
C VAL A 686 28.77 -13.78 4.34
N ALA A 687 28.79 -14.95 3.72
CA ALA A 687 29.99 -15.71 3.43
C ALA A 687 30.54 -15.31 2.06
N MET A 688 31.76 -14.77 2.04
CA MET A 688 32.47 -14.33 0.85
C MET A 688 33.74 -15.15 0.66
N GLY A 689 33.95 -15.58 -0.57
CA GLY A 689 35.14 -16.34 -0.92
C GLY A 689 35.10 -16.88 -2.33
N ASP A 690 35.86 -17.95 -2.54
CA ASP A 690 36.02 -18.57 -3.85
C ASP A 690 35.06 -19.75 -4.08
N SER A 691 35.46 -20.72 -4.90
CA SER A 691 34.71 -21.94 -5.19
C SER A 691 34.42 -22.77 -3.95
N ILE A 692 35.28 -22.71 -2.93
CA ILE A 692 35.05 -23.45 -1.69
C ILE A 692 33.90 -22.81 -0.90
N THR A 693 33.87 -21.48 -0.80
CA THR A 693 32.71 -20.79 -0.19
C THR A 693 31.44 -21.07 -0.99
N ARG A 694 31.53 -21.12 -2.32
CA ARG A 694 30.40 -21.45 -3.20
C ARG A 694 29.84 -22.88 -2.96
N GLY A 695 30.61 -23.78 -2.36
CA GLY A 695 30.22 -25.17 -2.16
C GLY A 695 30.58 -26.10 -3.31
N ASP A 696 31.54 -25.74 -4.17
CA ASP A 696 32.02 -26.67 -5.20
C ASP A 696 32.56 -27.95 -4.56
N GLY A 697 32.33 -29.10 -5.18
CA GLY A 697 32.74 -30.39 -4.63
C GLY A 697 31.77 -31.00 -3.61
N ASP A 698 30.77 -30.24 -3.15
CA ASP A 698 29.76 -30.79 -2.25
C ASP A 698 28.92 -31.87 -2.96
N ASP A 699 29.05 -33.10 -2.45
CA ASP A 699 28.40 -34.30 -2.98
C ASP A 699 27.22 -34.77 -2.12
N ASN A 700 26.90 -34.04 -1.05
CA ASN A 700 25.71 -34.27 -0.25
C ASN A 700 24.59 -33.31 -0.66
N LEU A 701 23.53 -33.82 -1.26
CA LEU A 701 22.40 -32.97 -1.67
C LEU A 701 21.43 -32.69 -0.51
N SER A 702 21.51 -33.45 0.59
CA SER A 702 20.54 -33.40 1.68
C SER A 702 20.73 -32.23 2.65
N ASP A 703 21.91 -31.62 2.65
CA ASP A 703 22.32 -30.47 3.46
C ASP A 703 22.53 -29.21 2.61
N ASN A 704 22.27 -29.27 1.30
CA ASN A 704 22.31 -28.11 0.41
C ASN A 704 21.25 -27.05 0.70
N THR A 705 20.32 -27.33 1.61
CA THR A 705 19.30 -26.41 2.09
C THR A 705 19.22 -26.48 3.61
N SER A 706 19.15 -25.33 4.29
CA SER A 706 18.96 -25.30 5.73
C SER A 706 17.60 -25.90 6.12
N GLN A 707 17.48 -26.41 7.34
CA GLN A 707 16.27 -27.09 7.80
C GLN A 707 15.03 -26.19 7.76
N ASP A 708 15.23 -24.88 7.95
CA ASP A 708 14.22 -23.84 7.87
C ASP A 708 14.03 -23.27 6.45
N GLY A 709 14.79 -23.74 5.46
CA GLY A 709 14.65 -23.36 4.05
C GLY A 709 15.26 -22.01 3.65
N ARG A 710 15.89 -21.29 4.59
CA ARG A 710 16.38 -19.90 4.38
C ARG A 710 17.65 -19.81 3.55
N ASN A 711 18.46 -20.87 3.55
CA ASN A 711 19.75 -20.94 2.90
C ASN A 711 19.75 -22.10 1.92
N ALA A 712 20.14 -21.85 0.67
CA ALA A 712 20.24 -22.88 -0.37
C ALA A 712 21.51 -22.66 -1.21
N GLY A 713 22.13 -23.74 -1.69
CA GLY A 713 23.27 -23.68 -2.61
C GLY A 713 24.47 -24.55 -2.26
N GLY A 714 24.40 -25.33 -1.18
CA GLY A 714 25.47 -26.24 -0.74
C GLY A 714 26.65 -25.59 -0.02
N GLY A 715 27.66 -26.40 0.24
CA GLY A 715 28.83 -26.04 1.02
C GLY A 715 28.54 -25.90 2.51
N TYR A 716 29.40 -25.17 3.23
CA TYR A 716 29.26 -25.05 4.68
C TYR A 716 28.12 -24.12 5.13
N THR A 717 27.60 -23.27 4.24
CA THR A 717 26.70 -22.17 4.63
C THR A 717 25.32 -22.63 5.14
N PRO A 718 24.62 -23.60 4.52
CA PRO A 718 23.32 -24.05 5.04
C PRO A 718 23.47 -24.87 6.32
N ILE A 719 24.57 -25.63 6.45
CA ILE A 719 24.93 -26.39 7.65
C ILE A 719 25.20 -25.45 8.82
N LEU A 720 26.03 -24.41 8.60
CA LEU A 720 26.34 -23.41 9.62
C LEU A 720 25.08 -22.66 10.07
N ASN A 721 24.14 -22.39 9.14
CA ASN A 721 22.86 -21.79 9.47
C ASN A 721 22.08 -22.60 10.52
N ASN A 722 21.99 -23.92 10.30
CA ASN A 722 21.32 -24.84 11.22
C ASN A 722 21.98 -24.86 12.59
N LEU A 723 23.32 -24.89 12.64
CA LEU A 723 24.08 -24.90 13.88
C LEU A 723 23.87 -23.62 14.69
N LEU A 724 23.93 -22.45 14.04
CA LEU A 724 23.71 -21.16 14.70
C LEU A 724 22.28 -21.03 15.22
N THR A 725 21.28 -21.39 14.40
CA THR A 725 19.86 -21.35 14.79
C THR A 725 19.57 -22.24 15.99
N ALA A 726 20.09 -23.47 15.99
CA ALA A 726 19.94 -24.37 17.12
C ALA A 726 20.61 -23.84 18.40
N ALA A 727 21.79 -23.21 18.27
CA ALA A 727 22.55 -22.73 19.43
C ALA A 727 21.99 -21.45 20.05
N ARG A 728 21.46 -20.53 19.24
CA ARG A 728 21.05 -19.21 19.70
C ARG A 728 19.57 -19.10 20.06
N GLY A 729 18.73 -19.99 19.53
CA GLY A 729 17.29 -20.02 19.82
C GLY A 729 16.46 -18.96 19.11
N TYR A 730 17.02 -18.29 18.10
CA TYR A 730 16.35 -17.35 17.21
C TYR A 730 16.86 -17.55 15.76
N PRO A 731 16.18 -17.03 14.73
CA PRO A 731 16.50 -17.39 13.34
C PRO A 731 17.76 -16.68 12.82
N HIS A 732 18.54 -17.37 11.97
CA HIS A 732 19.76 -16.86 11.35
C HIS A 732 19.78 -17.07 9.84
N THR A 733 20.65 -16.34 9.15
CA THR A 733 20.96 -16.55 7.73
C THR A 733 22.45 -16.42 7.50
N VAL A 734 23.06 -17.43 6.89
CA VAL A 734 24.44 -17.39 6.35
C VAL A 734 24.43 -17.35 4.83
N PHE A 735 24.25 -16.17 4.24
CA PHE A 735 24.09 -16.04 2.80
C PHE A 735 25.41 -16.27 2.06
N ASN A 736 25.36 -17.02 0.96
CA ASN A 736 26.54 -17.44 0.21
C ASN A 736 26.81 -16.49 -0.98
N GLU A 737 27.92 -15.75 -0.92
CA GLU A 737 28.45 -14.90 -2.00
C GLU A 737 29.75 -15.49 -2.60
N GLY A 738 29.97 -16.80 -2.44
CA GLY A 738 31.12 -17.49 -3.01
C GLY A 738 31.09 -17.51 -4.54
N VAL A 739 32.22 -17.18 -5.16
CA VAL A 739 32.35 -17.14 -6.62
C VAL A 739 33.53 -18.00 -7.06
N GLY A 740 33.28 -18.99 -7.91
CA GLY A 740 34.32 -19.90 -8.39
C GLY A 740 35.46 -19.18 -9.10
N GLY A 741 36.70 -19.52 -8.73
CA GLY A 741 37.92 -19.03 -9.35
C GLY A 741 38.37 -17.62 -8.95
N THR A 742 37.67 -16.95 -8.04
CA THR A 742 38.04 -15.58 -7.62
C THR A 742 39.24 -15.56 -6.68
N LYS A 743 40.02 -14.48 -6.77
CA LYS A 743 41.13 -14.13 -5.88
C LYS A 743 40.73 -13.02 -4.89
N SER A 744 41.58 -12.73 -3.91
CA SER A 744 41.39 -11.59 -2.99
C SER A 744 41.18 -10.25 -3.70
N SER A 745 41.82 -10.03 -4.86
CA SER A 745 41.65 -8.80 -5.66
C SER A 745 40.24 -8.64 -6.23
N ASP A 746 39.57 -9.74 -6.56
CA ASP A 746 38.18 -9.74 -7.04
C ASP A 746 37.22 -9.46 -5.89
N GLY A 747 37.50 -10.01 -4.70
CA GLY A 747 36.81 -9.68 -3.45
C GLY A 747 36.90 -8.17 -3.13
N ALA A 748 38.10 -7.61 -3.18
CA ALA A 748 38.32 -6.17 -2.95
C ALA A 748 37.60 -5.29 -3.97
N SER A 749 37.44 -5.76 -5.21
CA SER A 749 36.71 -5.05 -6.26
C SER A 749 35.19 -5.14 -6.14
N SER A 750 34.67 -6.17 -5.47
CA SER A 750 33.24 -6.48 -5.37
C SER A 750 32.60 -6.09 -4.03
N ILE A 751 33.38 -5.93 -2.95
CA ILE A 751 32.88 -5.72 -1.59
C ILE A 751 31.84 -4.60 -1.47
N ASN A 752 32.02 -3.46 -2.14
CA ASN A 752 31.04 -2.36 -2.07
C ASN A 752 29.68 -2.74 -2.67
N LYS A 753 29.66 -3.57 -3.72
CA LYS A 753 28.40 -4.07 -4.31
C LYS A 753 27.75 -5.10 -3.39
N ILE A 754 28.54 -5.94 -2.73
CA ILE A 754 28.05 -6.94 -1.79
C ILE A 754 27.45 -6.25 -0.55
N LEU A 755 28.12 -5.22 0.01
CA LEU A 755 27.58 -4.40 1.10
C LEU A 755 26.24 -3.74 0.71
N GLN A 756 26.11 -3.25 -0.53
CA GLN A 756 24.85 -2.70 -1.05
C GLN A 756 23.76 -3.76 -1.21
N LYS A 757 24.13 -4.99 -1.60
CA LYS A 757 23.21 -6.12 -1.73
C LYS A 757 22.72 -6.64 -0.37
N HIS A 758 23.52 -6.50 0.67
CA HIS A 758 23.26 -7.00 2.03
C HIS A 758 23.31 -5.90 3.10
N PRO A 759 22.42 -4.88 3.01
CA PRO A 759 22.46 -3.75 3.93
C PRO A 759 22.21 -4.16 5.39
N ASN A 760 21.46 -5.25 5.60
CA ASN A 760 21.05 -5.75 6.91
C ASN A 760 22.00 -6.80 7.50
N ALA A 761 23.02 -7.23 6.77
CA ALA A 761 24.03 -8.14 7.31
C ALA A 761 24.98 -7.39 8.24
N SER A 762 25.34 -7.98 9.37
CA SER A 762 26.39 -7.43 10.25
C SER A 762 27.68 -8.21 10.30
N TRP A 763 27.70 -9.41 9.73
CA TRP A 763 28.85 -10.29 9.81
C TRP A 763 29.27 -10.77 8.42
N TYR A 764 30.56 -10.71 8.15
CA TYR A 764 31.15 -11.07 6.86
C TYR A 764 32.24 -12.11 7.06
N LEU A 765 32.01 -13.34 6.60
CA LEU A 765 32.93 -14.47 6.71
C LEU A 765 33.80 -14.51 5.45
N LEU A 766 35.09 -14.28 5.60
CA LEU A 766 36.03 -14.08 4.49
C LEU A 766 36.94 -15.30 4.34
N GLN A 767 36.94 -15.91 3.16
CA GLN A 767 37.82 -17.01 2.81
C GLN A 767 38.41 -16.82 1.40
N TYR A 768 39.67 -16.40 1.33
CA TYR A 768 40.45 -16.25 0.10
C TYR A 768 41.85 -16.81 0.29
N GLY A 769 42.61 -16.98 -0.80
CA GLY A 769 44.00 -17.43 -0.75
C GLY A 769 44.31 -18.61 -1.66
N THR A 770 43.34 -19.51 -1.91
CA THR A 770 43.62 -20.73 -2.69
C THR A 770 43.86 -20.43 -4.17
N ASN A 771 43.08 -19.52 -4.76
CA ASN A 771 43.26 -19.04 -6.13
C ASN A 771 44.31 -17.92 -6.25
N ASP A 772 44.56 -17.19 -5.16
CA ASP A 772 45.66 -16.24 -5.06
C ASP A 772 47.00 -16.95 -5.22
N ALA A 773 47.13 -18.17 -4.68
CA ALA A 773 48.32 -19.03 -4.76
C ALA A 773 48.49 -19.72 -6.12
N ASN A 774 47.98 -19.10 -7.19
CA ASN A 774 48.12 -19.64 -8.55
C ASN A 774 49.58 -19.58 -9.00
N GLN A 775 50.18 -20.73 -9.26
CA GLN A 775 51.58 -20.87 -9.68
C GLN A 775 51.99 -20.07 -10.93
N PHE A 776 51.06 -19.78 -11.85
CA PHE A 776 51.37 -19.06 -13.09
C PHE A 776 51.34 -17.54 -12.90
N SER A 777 50.58 -17.07 -11.93
CA SER A 777 50.42 -15.65 -11.63
C SER A 777 49.93 -15.50 -10.18
N PRO A 778 50.84 -15.70 -9.21
CA PRO A 778 50.47 -15.61 -7.81
C PRO A 778 50.27 -14.16 -7.42
N VAL A 779 49.30 -13.90 -6.55
CA VAL A 779 49.19 -12.59 -5.90
C VAL A 779 50.32 -12.50 -4.85
N PRO A 780 51.17 -11.46 -4.85
CA PRO A 780 52.18 -11.33 -3.80
C PRO A 780 51.56 -11.37 -2.40
N SER A 781 52.15 -12.07 -1.43
CA SER A 781 51.55 -12.21 -0.09
C SER A 781 51.44 -10.88 0.65
N GLY A 782 52.50 -10.07 0.59
CA GLY A 782 52.60 -8.84 1.37
C GLY A 782 52.89 -9.10 2.85
N LEU A 783 53.33 -10.31 3.20
CA LEU A 783 53.71 -10.69 4.56
C LEU A 783 54.80 -9.77 5.11
N GLY A 784 54.60 -9.26 6.33
CA GLY A 784 55.53 -8.33 6.97
C GLY A 784 55.54 -6.91 6.40
N LEU A 785 54.78 -6.63 5.33
CA LEU A 785 54.69 -5.30 4.72
C LEU A 785 53.56 -4.47 5.34
N ASN A 786 53.77 -3.17 5.47
CA ASN A 786 52.77 -2.19 5.87
C ASN A 786 52.34 -1.33 4.69
N SER A 787 51.21 -0.62 4.85
CA SER A 787 50.76 0.35 3.85
C SER A 787 51.84 1.40 3.58
N GLY A 788 52.21 1.55 2.31
CA GLY A 788 53.28 2.43 1.84
C GLY A 788 54.61 1.72 1.53
N ASP A 789 54.79 0.48 1.99
CA ASP A 789 55.97 -0.32 1.65
C ASP A 789 55.93 -0.76 0.17
N SER A 790 57.11 -0.84 -0.45
CA SER A 790 57.24 -1.34 -1.82
C SER A 790 56.76 -2.79 -1.91
N GLY A 791 55.80 -3.07 -2.80
CA GLY A 791 55.21 -4.40 -2.97
C GLY A 791 53.97 -4.66 -2.10
N TYR A 792 53.56 -3.71 -1.25
CA TYR A 792 52.30 -3.82 -0.52
C TYR A 792 51.09 -3.67 -1.47
N SER A 793 51.10 -2.67 -2.34
CA SER A 793 49.97 -2.40 -3.22
C SER A 793 49.72 -3.54 -4.21
N GLY A 794 48.48 -4.04 -4.25
CA GLY A 794 48.06 -5.19 -5.06
C GLY A 794 48.40 -6.56 -4.46
N SER A 795 49.02 -6.60 -3.27
CA SER A 795 49.26 -7.85 -2.54
C SER A 795 47.98 -8.43 -1.93
N PHE A 796 48.04 -9.70 -1.51
CA PHE A 796 46.97 -10.35 -0.76
C PHE A 796 46.63 -9.57 0.51
N LYS A 797 47.66 -9.11 1.25
CA LYS A 797 47.47 -8.26 2.44
C LYS A 797 46.72 -6.97 2.13
N ASP A 798 47.08 -6.25 1.07
CA ASP A 798 46.39 -5.03 0.63
C ASP A 798 44.94 -5.30 0.22
N ASN A 799 44.68 -6.35 -0.55
CA ASN A 799 43.33 -6.71 -0.96
C ASN A 799 42.44 -7.09 0.23
N MET A 800 42.94 -7.93 1.15
CA MET A 800 42.22 -8.30 2.36
C MET A 800 41.98 -7.08 3.28
N GLN A 801 42.98 -6.20 3.43
CA GLN A 801 42.83 -4.95 4.19
C GLN A 801 41.72 -4.08 3.61
N LYS A 802 41.65 -3.90 2.28
CA LYS A 802 40.57 -3.15 1.61
C LYS A 802 39.18 -3.73 1.88
N ILE A 803 39.05 -5.05 1.88
CA ILE A 803 37.78 -5.72 2.18
C ILE A 803 37.38 -5.44 3.65
N ILE A 804 38.31 -5.64 4.58
CA ILE A 804 38.10 -5.42 6.02
C ILE A 804 37.75 -3.94 6.30
N ASP A 805 38.49 -3.00 5.72
CA ASP A 805 38.22 -1.56 5.86
C ASP A 805 36.83 -1.21 5.35
N ALA A 806 36.41 -1.74 4.20
CA ALA A 806 35.08 -1.50 3.65
C ALA A 806 33.97 -2.01 4.58
N ILE A 807 34.15 -3.20 5.17
CA ILE A 807 33.21 -3.79 6.13
C ILE A 807 33.12 -2.93 7.40
N ASN A 808 34.27 -2.60 8.00
CA ASN A 808 34.34 -1.83 9.24
C ASN A 808 33.80 -0.39 9.07
N ASN A 809 34.12 0.25 7.94
CA ASN A 809 33.62 1.60 7.63
C ASN A 809 32.08 1.65 7.47
N ASN A 810 31.43 0.51 7.25
CA ASN A 810 29.97 0.38 7.22
C ASN A 810 29.38 -0.12 8.56
N GLY A 811 30.18 -0.12 9.63
CA GLY A 811 29.76 -0.55 10.97
C GLY A 811 29.51 -2.06 11.08
N LYS A 812 30.06 -2.86 10.15
CA LYS A 812 29.89 -4.32 10.09
C LYS A 812 31.14 -5.01 10.65
N LYS A 813 31.09 -6.33 10.83
CA LYS A 813 32.15 -7.13 11.45
C LYS A 813 32.76 -8.12 10.46
N ALA A 814 34.08 -8.07 10.31
CA ALA A 814 34.83 -9.02 9.51
C ALA A 814 35.26 -10.25 10.34
N CYS A 815 35.06 -11.43 9.77
CA CYS A 815 35.48 -12.73 10.27
C CYS A 815 36.36 -13.36 9.21
N VAL A 816 37.58 -13.80 9.54
CA VAL A 816 38.54 -14.31 8.54
C VAL A 816 38.86 -15.78 8.80
N ALA A 817 39.08 -16.55 7.74
CA ALA A 817 39.60 -17.91 7.81
C ALA A 817 40.92 -18.05 7.05
N LYS A 818 41.73 -19.00 7.50
CA LYS A 818 42.94 -19.44 6.81
C LYS A 818 42.55 -20.37 5.67
N ALA A 819 43.16 -20.17 4.50
CA ALA A 819 42.91 -20.98 3.32
C ALA A 819 43.35 -22.44 3.55
N PRO A 820 42.56 -23.43 3.09
CA PRO A 820 42.88 -24.84 3.27
C PRO A 820 44.06 -25.30 2.39
N ILE A 821 44.58 -26.50 2.68
CA ILE A 821 45.64 -27.12 1.90
C ILE A 821 45.15 -27.50 0.49
N ALA A 822 45.98 -27.27 -0.53
CA ALA A 822 45.69 -27.67 -1.92
C ALA A 822 46.45 -28.95 -2.29
N LEU A 823 45.79 -29.90 -2.93
CA LEU A 823 46.41 -31.18 -3.33
C LEU A 823 46.97 -31.15 -4.76
N ARG A 824 46.75 -30.04 -5.49
CA ARG A 824 47.23 -29.81 -6.87
C ARG A 824 47.26 -28.32 -7.24
N ASP A 825 48.13 -27.98 -8.21
CA ASP A 825 48.20 -26.66 -8.87
C ASP A 825 47.93 -26.69 -10.38
N GLY A 826 47.87 -27.87 -10.99
CA GLY A 826 47.68 -28.08 -12.43
C GLY A 826 48.96 -28.42 -13.22
N THR A 827 50.16 -28.37 -12.62
CA THR A 827 51.41 -28.82 -13.26
C THR A 827 51.65 -30.31 -13.18
N VAL A 828 51.03 -30.97 -12.19
CA VAL A 828 51.10 -32.42 -12.01
C VAL A 828 49.83 -33.10 -12.55
N SER A 829 49.99 -34.30 -13.11
CA SER A 829 48.90 -35.11 -13.70
C SER A 829 48.00 -35.79 -12.66
N GLY A 830 48.35 -35.72 -11.37
CA GLY A 830 47.61 -36.29 -10.24
C GLY A 830 47.68 -35.38 -9.01
N HIS A 831 47.49 -35.93 -7.81
CA HIS A 831 47.72 -35.19 -6.56
C HIS A 831 49.21 -35.16 -6.20
N TYR A 832 49.63 -34.18 -5.40
CA TYR A 832 50.97 -34.13 -4.84
C TYR A 832 51.24 -35.31 -3.90
N LEU A 833 52.44 -35.87 -3.94
CA LEU A 833 52.83 -36.94 -3.02
C LEU A 833 53.03 -36.42 -1.59
N TYR A 834 53.52 -35.18 -1.45
CA TYR A 834 53.71 -34.50 -0.17
C TYR A 834 53.13 -33.08 -0.24
N PRO A 835 51.79 -32.92 -0.24
CA PRO A 835 51.14 -31.64 -0.53
C PRO A 835 51.70 -30.45 0.27
N ASP A 836 51.98 -30.62 1.57
CA ASP A 836 52.47 -29.54 2.44
C ASP A 836 53.86 -28.98 2.04
N GLN A 837 54.64 -29.73 1.27
CA GLN A 837 55.99 -29.33 0.83
C GLN A 837 56.01 -28.69 -0.57
N GLU A 838 54.84 -28.46 -1.16
CA GLU A 838 54.72 -27.98 -2.54
C GLU A 838 54.63 -26.45 -2.61
N SER A 839 55.11 -25.88 -3.73
CA SER A 839 55.23 -24.42 -3.94
C SER A 839 53.92 -23.66 -3.70
N LYS A 840 52.78 -24.20 -4.14
CA LYS A 840 51.46 -23.63 -3.90
C LYS A 840 51.12 -23.55 -2.41
N ASN A 841 51.46 -24.58 -1.63
CA ASN A 841 51.17 -24.63 -0.21
C ASN A 841 52.14 -23.80 0.64
N TYR A 842 53.36 -23.55 0.16
CA TYR A 842 54.22 -22.51 0.77
C TYR A 842 53.58 -21.12 0.67
N LEU A 843 53.00 -20.76 -0.49
CA LEU A 843 52.28 -19.49 -0.65
C LEU A 843 51.01 -19.43 0.21
N ILE A 844 50.23 -20.52 0.28
CA ILE A 844 49.05 -20.59 1.16
C ILE A 844 49.45 -20.39 2.62
N LYS A 845 50.56 -21.00 3.08
CA LYS A 845 51.10 -20.77 4.43
C LYS A 845 51.49 -19.31 4.66
N GLU A 846 52.12 -18.63 3.70
CA GLU A 846 52.40 -17.19 3.80
C GLU A 846 51.12 -16.35 3.88
N TYR A 847 50.11 -16.64 3.06
CA TYR A 847 48.82 -15.94 3.14
C TYR A 847 48.13 -16.18 4.49
N ASN A 848 48.23 -17.38 5.04
CA ASN A 848 47.69 -17.71 6.35
C ASN A 848 48.43 -16.96 7.48
N GLN A 849 49.72 -16.68 7.33
CA GLN A 849 50.46 -15.78 8.22
C GLN A 849 50.04 -14.31 8.04
N VAL A 850 49.71 -13.89 6.82
CA VAL A 850 49.10 -12.56 6.59
C VAL A 850 47.76 -12.43 7.32
N ILE A 851 46.93 -13.48 7.32
CA ILE A 851 45.69 -13.49 8.13
C ILE A 851 46.01 -13.28 9.61
N ASP A 852 47.04 -13.94 10.15
CA ASP A 852 47.48 -13.72 11.54
C ASP A 852 47.93 -12.26 11.78
N GLU A 853 48.65 -11.64 10.85
CA GLU A 853 49.02 -10.22 10.96
C GLU A 853 47.80 -9.29 10.95
N LEU A 854 46.83 -9.55 10.08
CA LEU A 854 45.61 -8.75 9.97
C LEU A 854 44.75 -8.84 11.24
N VAL A 855 44.70 -10.01 11.88
CA VAL A 855 43.98 -10.24 13.14
C VAL A 855 44.66 -9.54 14.30
N ASN A 856 46.00 -9.55 14.33
CA ASN A 856 46.78 -8.87 15.35
C ASN A 856 46.82 -7.35 15.19
N TYR A 857 46.25 -6.80 14.12
CA TYR A 857 46.16 -5.36 13.90
C TYR A 857 44.87 -4.81 14.52
N PRO A 858 44.92 -4.11 15.68
CA PRO A 858 43.71 -3.79 16.45
C PRO A 858 42.67 -2.95 15.69
N GLN A 859 43.11 -2.14 14.73
CA GLN A 859 42.26 -1.29 13.90
C GLN A 859 41.34 -2.12 12.98
N ASN A 860 41.68 -3.38 12.71
CA ASN A 860 40.89 -4.26 11.85
C ASN A 860 39.64 -4.81 12.53
N ASN A 861 39.51 -4.67 13.86
CA ASN A 861 38.33 -5.06 14.62
C ASN A 861 37.81 -6.47 14.26
N ILE A 862 38.73 -7.42 14.05
CA ILE A 862 38.39 -8.82 13.80
C ILE A 862 38.02 -9.46 15.14
N VAL A 863 36.78 -9.94 15.21
CA VAL A 863 36.10 -10.28 16.46
C VAL A 863 36.10 -11.78 16.81
N ILE A 864 36.74 -12.61 15.98
CA ILE A 864 36.86 -14.05 16.21
C ILE A 864 38.29 -14.51 16.00
N THR A 865 38.65 -15.63 16.65
CA THR A 865 39.86 -16.37 16.30
C THR A 865 39.71 -16.93 14.88
N PRO A 866 40.67 -16.72 13.97
CA PRO A 866 40.56 -17.22 12.60
C PRO A 866 40.39 -18.72 12.55
N THR A 867 39.45 -19.18 11.73
CA THR A 867 39.29 -20.60 11.49
C THR A 867 40.47 -21.15 10.69
N ASP A 868 41.17 -22.16 11.22
CA ASP A 868 42.35 -22.75 10.58
C ASP A 868 42.03 -24.00 9.76
N PHE A 869 41.52 -23.80 8.54
CA PHE A 869 41.22 -24.92 7.64
C PHE A 869 42.47 -25.65 7.15
N TYR A 870 43.61 -24.96 7.06
CA TYR A 870 44.86 -25.57 6.61
C TYR A 870 45.29 -26.66 7.58
N SER A 871 45.44 -26.30 8.86
CA SER A 871 45.88 -27.24 9.90
C SER A 871 44.86 -28.36 10.11
N TYR A 872 43.56 -28.04 9.98
CA TYR A 872 42.50 -29.05 10.11
C TYR A 872 42.61 -30.12 9.02
N PHE A 873 42.58 -29.73 7.74
CA PHE A 873 42.58 -30.71 6.65
C PHE A 873 43.93 -31.42 6.50
N ASN A 874 45.04 -30.75 6.84
CA ASN A 874 46.36 -31.35 6.86
C ASN A 874 46.65 -32.21 8.11
N TYR A 875 45.74 -32.26 9.10
CA TYR A 875 45.92 -33.09 10.28
C TYR A 875 46.02 -34.57 9.90
N GLN A 876 47.12 -35.20 10.30
CA GLN A 876 47.33 -36.64 10.16
C GLN A 876 46.91 -37.34 11.46
N ASP A 877 45.96 -38.26 11.36
CA ASP A 877 45.55 -39.07 12.49
C ASP A 877 46.70 -40.01 12.89
N PRO A 878 47.18 -39.97 14.15
CA PRO A 878 48.33 -40.77 14.58
C PRO A 878 48.04 -42.28 14.68
N VAL A 879 46.77 -42.68 14.65
CA VAL A 879 46.31 -44.08 14.69
C VAL A 879 46.17 -44.64 13.27
N THR A 880 45.53 -43.92 12.36
CA THR A 880 45.30 -44.41 10.98
C THR A 880 46.43 -44.04 10.02
N GLY A 881 47.24 -43.02 10.36
CA GLY A 881 48.28 -42.45 9.51
C GLY A 881 47.76 -41.67 8.30
N ARG A 882 46.44 -41.45 8.20
CA ARG A 882 45.81 -40.72 7.09
C ARG A 882 45.59 -39.26 7.43
N HIS A 883 45.69 -38.40 6.43
CA HIS A 883 45.26 -37.01 6.55
C HIS A 883 43.76 -36.87 6.35
N ARG A 884 43.14 -35.86 6.97
CA ARG A 884 41.69 -35.58 6.78
C ARG A 884 41.32 -35.30 5.33
N TYR A 885 42.17 -34.58 4.59
CA TYR A 885 41.92 -34.30 3.16
C TYR A 885 41.77 -35.58 2.31
N GLU A 886 42.25 -36.74 2.75
CA GLU A 886 42.09 -38.00 2.01
C GLU A 886 40.64 -38.51 2.04
N GLU A 887 39.85 -38.08 3.03
CA GLU A 887 38.49 -38.55 3.26
C GLU A 887 37.45 -37.43 3.10
N GLU A 888 37.87 -36.18 3.30
CA GLU A 888 36.99 -35.01 3.35
C GLU A 888 37.07 -34.12 2.09
N TYR A 889 37.86 -34.49 1.07
CA TYR A 889 37.91 -33.78 -0.22
C TYR A 889 37.20 -34.54 -1.33
N ALA A 890 36.51 -33.81 -2.21
CA ALA A 890 35.88 -34.33 -3.42
C ALA A 890 36.87 -34.37 -4.59
N ASP A 891 37.77 -33.39 -4.65
CA ASP A 891 38.81 -33.31 -5.67
C ASP A 891 40.12 -32.80 -5.06
N PHE A 892 41.02 -32.24 -5.87
CA PHE A 892 42.33 -31.79 -5.40
C PHE A 892 42.34 -30.43 -4.71
N LEU A 893 41.18 -29.80 -4.51
CA LEU A 893 41.05 -28.47 -3.92
C LEU A 893 39.80 -28.34 -3.03
N HIS A 894 38.70 -28.96 -3.45
CA HIS A 894 37.38 -28.76 -2.87
C HIS A 894 37.03 -29.85 -1.85
N PRO A 895 36.52 -29.47 -0.66
CA PRO A 895 35.89 -30.39 0.26
C PRO A 895 34.70 -31.15 -0.37
N ASN A 896 34.42 -32.36 0.11
CA ASN A 896 33.16 -33.07 -0.14
C ASN A 896 32.14 -32.72 0.95
N GLY A 897 30.95 -33.33 0.96
CA GLY A 897 29.91 -33.04 1.94
C GLY A 897 30.35 -33.24 3.39
N VAL A 898 31.21 -34.23 3.66
CA VAL A 898 31.80 -34.43 5.01
C VAL A 898 32.75 -33.28 5.35
N GLY A 899 33.60 -32.87 4.42
CA GLY A 899 34.50 -31.74 4.62
C GLY A 899 33.78 -30.41 4.82
N TYR A 900 32.66 -30.16 4.11
CA TYR A 900 31.85 -28.98 4.33
C TYR A 900 31.13 -28.99 5.68
N GLN A 901 30.70 -30.15 6.16
CA GLN A 901 30.20 -30.32 7.53
C GLN A 901 31.28 -29.97 8.57
N SER A 902 32.53 -30.40 8.35
CA SER A 902 33.67 -30.04 9.20
C SER A 902 33.96 -28.53 9.17
N MET A 903 33.93 -27.90 7.99
CA MET A 903 34.11 -26.46 7.86
C MET A 903 33.02 -25.68 8.59
N ALA A 904 31.76 -26.09 8.47
CA ALA A 904 30.65 -25.48 9.19
C ALA A 904 30.83 -25.55 10.71
N ASN A 905 31.27 -26.70 11.24
CA ASN A 905 31.54 -26.88 12.67
C ASN A 905 32.66 -25.98 13.18
N LEU A 906 33.70 -25.77 12.38
CA LEU A 906 34.82 -24.89 12.73
C LEU A 906 34.42 -23.42 12.70
N TRP A 907 33.68 -22.97 11.68
CA TRP A 907 33.10 -21.63 11.66
C TRP A 907 32.15 -21.41 12.85
N PHE A 908 31.28 -22.39 13.13
CA PHE A 908 30.37 -22.35 14.27
C PHE A 908 31.14 -22.17 15.58
N THR A 909 32.15 -23.00 15.81
CA THR A 909 33.00 -22.92 17.01
C THR A 909 33.65 -21.53 17.15
N ALA A 910 34.09 -20.91 16.06
CA ALA A 910 34.70 -19.58 16.09
C ALA A 910 33.67 -18.46 16.35
N LEU A 911 32.46 -18.58 15.82
CA LEU A 911 31.38 -17.58 15.97
C LEU A 911 30.64 -17.66 17.31
N THR A 912 30.84 -18.74 18.08
CA THR A 912 30.23 -18.94 19.41
C THR A 912 31.22 -18.88 20.56
N GLN A 913 32.50 -18.61 20.29
CA GLN A 913 33.48 -18.18 21.31
C GLN A 913 33.17 -16.76 21.76
#